data_AF-A0A5B0GZJ9-F1
#
_entry.id   AF-A0A5B0GZJ9-F1
#
_cell.length_a   1.000
_cell.length_b   1.000
_cell.length_c   1.000
_cell.angle_alpha   90.00
_cell.angle_beta   90.00
_cell.angle_gamma   90.00
#
_symmetry.space_group_name_H-M   'P 1'
#
loop_
_entity.id
_entity.type
_entity.pdbx_description
1 polymer ?
#
loop_
_entity_poly.entity_id
_entity_poly.type
_entity_poly.pdbx_seq_one_letter_code
_entity_poly.pdbx_strand_id
1 'polypeptide(L)'
;MTTRQNDQADLKFRLKGMEEEKELLLVQLHQVEEELEHYFSRNQELEKGRPAASEKSNASDRGYVDDALPDSLAENQRLQALVEAQRKVHQLEKQNALNAKLGDILIESVDSPASLFSVPARLGRIWRQSGRQVPPGALGGKSFDKVIATYNQGGFGEVEKLLNGISISPAMQANAYTVLARQLMSSDRAQVVEAARRAHALDPKPYRLKWLAFRLHEAGNFVEAEAMLDILPSDTQFSDSEARQVGQLRYEAKHSRQREAKQKSAFTERRAEVETRLNILAKERDEQLKLAAERKREIEALTRLKAQLEGEKAVLAGRQDGAAKLAAEWGREIEALKYANTRLQSEKMALVGRQEEAAKLAEELRSEIEALLQAKAQGENERTALLGWHDEAAKLAEQRGRETEALKQAKVQLEGEKTALTGRHEEAEKLAEHRKHEIEALKQAKAQLEGEKTALTGRQEEAAKLAEDRKREIEALKQAKAQLEGEKTALTWRQEEAAKLAEDRKREIEALKQAKVQLEGEKTALTGRQEEAAKLAEDRKREIEALKQAKVQLEGEKTALTGWQEEAAKLAEDRKREIEALKQAKVQLEGEKTALTGRQEEAAKLAEDRKREIEALKQAKVQLTGETTALMGRQEEAAKLAEQRGREIEALKQAKAQLDGEKTALAKRQEEAAKLAEQRLKDIHDLQQQLQSRRADDADLAARQQLIQEEMVRAEAQLDLIKDMLLREPGL
;
A
#
# COMPACT_ATOMS: atom_id res chain seq x y z
N MET A 1 -26.73 -65.52 30.99
CA MET A 1 -25.38 -64.99 31.34
C MET A 1 -24.76 -64.16 30.22
N THR A 2 -25.09 -64.41 28.95
CA THR A 2 -24.56 -63.71 27.77
C THR A 2 -25.02 -62.25 27.61
N THR A 3 -26.24 -61.90 28.04
CA THR A 3 -26.73 -60.50 27.99
C THR A 3 -25.99 -59.56 28.92
N ARG A 4 -25.70 -59.99 30.16
CA ARG A 4 -24.91 -59.21 31.13
C ARG A 4 -23.47 -58.95 30.67
N GLN A 5 -22.88 -59.84 29.88
CA GLN A 5 -21.52 -59.65 29.37
C GLN A 5 -21.46 -58.63 28.22
N ASN A 6 -22.49 -58.58 27.37
CA ASN A 6 -22.60 -57.55 26.33
C ASN A 6 -22.81 -56.16 26.92
N ASP A 7 -23.69 -56.02 27.92
CA ASP A 7 -23.93 -54.73 28.58
C ASP A 7 -22.66 -54.21 29.29
N GLN A 8 -21.85 -55.12 29.84
CA GLN A 8 -20.60 -54.78 30.50
C GLN A 8 -19.47 -54.41 29.52
N ALA A 9 -19.47 -54.99 28.32
CA ALA A 9 -18.55 -54.61 27.25
C ALA A 9 -18.91 -53.25 26.66
N ASP A 10 -20.21 -52.97 26.49
CA ASP A 10 -20.70 -51.70 25.95
C ASP A 10 -20.47 -50.54 26.92
N LEU A 11 -20.65 -50.78 28.23
CA LEU A 11 -20.27 -49.82 29.28
C LEU A 11 -18.78 -49.52 29.29
N LYS A 12 -17.92 -50.53 29.08
CA LYS A 12 -16.46 -50.34 28.98
C LYS A 12 -16.07 -49.55 27.74
N PHE A 13 -16.76 -49.76 26.62
CA PHE A 13 -16.52 -48.99 25.40
C PHE A 13 -16.94 -47.52 25.57
N ARG A 14 -18.09 -47.26 26.20
CA ARG A 14 -18.55 -45.90 26.51
C ARG A 14 -17.66 -45.20 27.54
N LEU A 15 -17.16 -45.91 28.55
CA LEU A 15 -16.19 -45.37 29.50
C LEU A 15 -14.89 -44.97 28.81
N LYS A 16 -14.38 -45.83 27.93
CA LYS A 16 -13.16 -45.55 27.18
C LYS A 16 -13.34 -44.38 26.19
N GLY A 17 -14.49 -44.30 25.52
CA GLY A 17 -14.84 -43.16 24.67
C GLY A 17 -14.91 -41.85 25.44
N MET A 18 -15.48 -41.87 26.66
CA MET A 18 -15.50 -40.68 27.53
C MET A 18 -14.12 -40.31 28.09
N GLU A 19 -13.24 -41.29 28.32
CA GLU A 19 -11.84 -41.04 28.70
C GLU A 19 -11.07 -40.38 27.55
N GLU A 20 -11.21 -40.88 26.32
CA GLU A 20 -10.61 -40.30 25.12
C GLU A 20 -11.16 -38.89 24.83
N GLU A 21 -12.47 -38.66 25.02
CA GLU A 21 -13.08 -37.33 24.91
C GLU A 21 -12.58 -36.38 26.01
N LYS A 22 -12.40 -36.86 27.25
CA LYS A 22 -11.85 -36.06 28.34
C LYS A 22 -10.38 -35.69 28.10
N GLU A 23 -9.59 -36.61 27.57
CA GLU A 23 -8.21 -36.33 27.16
C GLU A 23 -8.17 -35.28 26.03
N LEU A 24 -9.08 -35.39 25.05
CA LEU A 24 -9.20 -34.41 23.98
C LEU A 24 -9.59 -33.02 24.51
N LEU A 25 -10.55 -32.95 25.43
CA LEU A 25 -10.97 -31.71 26.07
C LEU A 25 -9.85 -31.07 26.90
N LEU A 26 -9.03 -31.88 27.57
CA LEU A 26 -7.86 -31.39 28.32
C LEU A 26 -6.80 -30.81 27.39
N VAL A 27 -6.53 -31.44 26.25
CA VAL A 27 -5.59 -30.91 25.24
C VAL A 27 -6.14 -29.62 24.63
N GLN A 28 -7.44 -29.55 24.34
CA GLN A 28 -8.07 -28.32 23.84
C GLN A 28 -8.04 -27.20 24.88
N LEU A 29 -8.25 -27.51 26.16
CA LEU A 29 -8.15 -26.52 27.24
C LEU A 29 -6.72 -25.97 27.35
N HIS A 30 -5.71 -26.83 27.29
CA HIS A 30 -4.31 -26.40 27.31
C HIS A 30 -3.95 -25.53 26.11
N GLN A 31 -4.45 -25.85 24.92
CA GLN A 31 -4.25 -25.02 23.74
C GLN A 31 -4.91 -23.64 23.88
N VAL A 32 -6.11 -23.59 24.48
CA VAL A 32 -6.80 -22.32 24.77
C VAL A 32 -6.06 -21.53 25.86
N GLU A 33 -5.51 -22.18 26.88
CA GLU A 33 -4.68 -21.55 27.91
C GLU A 33 -3.39 -20.97 27.31
N GLU A 34 -2.68 -21.71 26.45
CA GLU A 34 -1.49 -21.22 25.74
C GLU A 34 -1.81 -20.05 24.81
N GLU A 35 -2.93 -20.10 24.09
CA GLU A 35 -3.38 -18.98 23.26
C GLU A 35 -3.72 -17.75 24.13
N LEU A 36 -4.42 -17.93 25.25
CA LEU A 36 -4.73 -16.85 26.19
C LEU A 36 -3.48 -16.28 26.86
N GLU A 37 -2.49 -17.09 27.19
CA GLU A 37 -1.19 -16.64 27.70
C GLU A 37 -0.39 -15.87 26.64
N HIS A 38 -0.46 -16.29 25.39
CA HIS A 38 0.10 -15.55 24.27
C HIS A 38 -0.61 -14.20 24.05
N TYR A 39 -1.94 -14.17 24.12
CA TYR A 39 -2.71 -12.92 24.04
C TYR A 39 -2.47 -12.01 25.24
N PHE A 40 -2.38 -12.57 26.44
CA PHE A 40 -2.09 -11.83 27.66
C PHE A 40 -0.67 -11.26 27.64
N SER A 41 0.33 -12.04 27.21
CA SER A 41 1.70 -11.57 27.05
C SER A 41 1.80 -10.48 25.99
N ARG A 42 1.13 -10.66 24.84
CA ARG A 42 1.01 -9.63 23.80
C ARG A 42 0.31 -8.37 24.31
N ASN A 43 -0.76 -8.50 25.07
CA ASN A 43 -1.47 -7.35 25.67
C ASN A 43 -0.63 -6.66 26.74
N GLN A 44 0.13 -7.41 27.53
CA GLN A 44 1.03 -6.87 28.54
C GLN A 44 2.23 -6.15 27.89
N GLU A 45 2.75 -6.66 26.76
CA GLU A 45 3.74 -5.96 25.92
C GLU A 45 3.16 -4.67 25.32
N LEU A 46 1.90 -4.70 24.88
CA LEU A 46 1.16 -3.53 24.39
C LEU A 46 0.87 -2.50 25.49
N GLU A 47 0.60 -2.93 26.73
CA GLU A 47 0.41 -2.04 27.88
C GLU A 47 1.73 -1.45 28.38
N LYS A 48 2.80 -2.25 28.47
CA LYS A 48 4.15 -1.77 28.85
C LYS A 48 4.76 -0.84 27.78
N GLY A 49 4.29 -0.92 26.53
CA GLY A 49 4.70 -0.06 25.42
C GLY A 49 3.93 1.26 25.27
N ARG A 50 2.99 1.61 26.17
CA ARG A 50 2.07 2.73 25.94
C ARG A 50 2.12 3.85 27.01
N PRO A 51 2.95 4.88 26.83
CA PRO A 51 2.61 6.23 27.24
C PRO A 51 1.95 6.97 26.04
N ALA A 52 0.69 7.39 26.22
CA ALA A 52 0.01 8.43 25.44
C ALA A 52 0.22 8.44 23.90
N ALA A 53 -0.32 7.46 23.18
CA ALA A 53 -0.59 7.56 21.75
C ALA A 53 -1.79 6.68 21.37
N SER A 54 -3.00 7.22 21.46
CA SER A 54 -4.23 6.53 21.04
C SER A 54 -4.67 6.89 19.62
N GLU A 55 -3.75 7.30 18.74
CA GLU A 55 -4.06 7.57 17.31
C GLU A 55 -3.34 6.62 16.33
N LYS A 56 -2.58 5.62 16.83
CA LYS A 56 -1.79 4.71 15.97
C LYS A 56 -2.49 3.39 15.61
N SER A 57 -3.81 3.25 15.77
CA SER A 57 -4.50 1.99 15.46
C SER A 57 -4.90 1.83 13.98
N ASN A 58 -4.76 2.86 13.15
CA ASN A 58 -5.10 2.77 11.72
C ASN A 58 -3.88 2.56 10.79
N ALA A 59 -2.68 2.40 11.35
CA ALA A 59 -1.46 2.20 10.57
C ALA A 59 -0.92 0.75 10.59
N SER A 60 -1.41 -0.10 11.50
CA SER A 60 -0.99 -1.50 11.63
C SER A 60 -1.67 -2.45 10.64
N ASP A 61 -2.68 -1.98 9.90
CA ASP A 61 -3.44 -2.79 8.94
C ASP A 61 -2.94 -2.63 7.49
N ARG A 62 -1.96 -1.74 7.27
CA ARG A 62 -1.13 -1.76 6.06
C ARG A 62 0.10 -2.58 6.40
N GLY A 63 0.10 -3.85 5.98
CA GLY A 63 1.29 -4.70 6.05
C GLY A 63 2.52 -3.89 5.68
N TYR A 64 3.55 -3.94 6.52
CA TYR A 64 4.77 -3.19 6.31
C TYR A 64 5.24 -3.47 4.87
N VAL A 65 5.55 -2.43 4.09
CA VAL A 65 5.96 -2.59 2.69
C VAL A 65 7.15 -3.56 2.56
N ASP A 66 7.94 -3.71 3.63
CA ASP A 66 9.05 -4.67 3.72
C ASP A 66 8.63 -6.15 3.77
N ASP A 67 7.40 -6.50 4.19
CA ASP A 67 6.97 -7.91 4.25
C ASP A 67 6.64 -8.49 2.85
N ALA A 68 6.31 -7.63 1.89
CA ALA A 68 5.95 -8.04 0.53
C ALA A 68 7.13 -8.63 -0.27
N LEU A 69 8.35 -8.18 -0.02
CA LEU A 69 9.54 -8.67 -0.72
C LEU A 69 9.92 -10.11 -0.29
N PRO A 70 10.04 -10.44 1.01
CA PRO A 70 10.22 -11.82 1.45
C PRO A 70 9.09 -12.75 1.00
N ASP A 71 7.83 -12.30 1.06
CA ASP A 71 6.71 -13.14 0.66
C ASP A 71 6.71 -13.42 -0.85
N SER A 72 7.02 -12.42 -1.69
CA SER A 72 7.17 -12.62 -3.14
C SER A 72 8.35 -13.52 -3.49
N LEU A 73 9.48 -13.41 -2.78
CA LEU A 73 10.63 -14.31 -2.94
C LEU A 73 10.28 -15.75 -2.53
N ALA A 74 9.56 -15.93 -1.43
CA ALA A 74 9.11 -17.23 -0.96
C ALA A 74 8.12 -17.87 -1.96
N GLU A 75 7.19 -17.10 -2.50
CA GLU A 75 6.26 -17.58 -3.53
C GLU A 75 6.98 -17.87 -4.86
N ASN A 76 7.98 -17.08 -5.23
CA ASN A 76 8.79 -17.37 -6.40
C ASN A 76 9.53 -18.71 -6.26
N GLN A 77 10.11 -19.00 -5.09
CA GLN A 77 10.72 -20.30 -4.78
C GLN A 77 9.71 -21.44 -4.87
N ARG A 78 8.47 -21.24 -4.38
CA ARG A 78 7.38 -22.22 -4.55
C ARG A 78 7.13 -22.53 -6.00
N LEU A 79 6.91 -21.49 -6.81
CA LEU A 79 6.57 -21.63 -8.23
C LEU A 79 7.72 -22.25 -9.02
N GLN A 80 8.97 -21.90 -8.72
CA GLN A 80 10.14 -22.52 -9.32
C GLN A 80 10.18 -24.02 -9.03
N ALA A 81 10.02 -24.41 -7.76
CA ALA A 81 10.00 -25.82 -7.37
C ALA A 81 8.83 -26.58 -8.00
N LEU A 82 7.64 -25.97 -8.08
CA LEU A 82 6.48 -26.52 -8.76
C LEU A 82 6.76 -26.78 -10.24
N VAL A 83 7.31 -25.79 -10.96
CA VAL A 83 7.65 -25.91 -12.38
C VAL A 83 8.72 -26.97 -12.62
N GLU A 84 9.75 -27.03 -11.77
CA GLU A 84 10.80 -28.05 -11.85
C GLU A 84 10.23 -29.46 -11.61
N ALA A 85 9.38 -29.61 -10.60
CA ALA A 85 8.72 -30.86 -10.29
C ALA A 85 7.78 -31.28 -11.43
N GLN A 86 7.00 -30.36 -12.01
CA GLN A 86 6.14 -30.61 -13.17
C GLN A 86 6.94 -31.08 -14.37
N ARG A 87 8.07 -30.42 -14.66
CA ARG A 87 8.97 -30.82 -15.75
C ARG A 87 9.51 -32.23 -15.53
N LYS A 88 9.99 -32.54 -14.33
CA LYS A 88 10.51 -33.87 -13.96
C LYS A 88 9.43 -34.95 -14.12
N VAL A 89 8.25 -34.74 -13.55
CA VAL A 89 7.13 -35.68 -13.64
C VAL A 89 6.72 -35.89 -15.10
N HIS A 90 6.51 -34.82 -15.85
CA HIS A 90 6.11 -34.91 -17.25
C HIS A 90 7.17 -35.58 -18.14
N GLN A 91 8.46 -35.34 -17.88
CA GLN A 91 9.55 -36.02 -18.58
C GLN A 91 9.55 -37.52 -18.27
N LEU A 92 9.37 -37.90 -17.00
CA LEU A 92 9.27 -39.31 -16.60
C LEU A 92 8.04 -40.00 -17.19
N GLU A 93 6.89 -39.33 -17.22
CA GLU A 93 5.68 -39.84 -17.86
C GLU A 93 5.90 -40.05 -19.36
N LYS A 94 6.52 -39.08 -20.05
CA LYS A 94 6.86 -39.19 -21.48
C LYS A 94 7.80 -40.35 -21.77
N GLN A 95 8.88 -40.49 -20.99
CA GLN A 95 9.83 -41.59 -21.15
C GLN A 95 9.20 -42.95 -20.83
N ASN A 96 8.26 -42.99 -19.88
CA ASN A 96 7.60 -44.24 -19.49
C ASN A 96 6.35 -44.59 -20.28
N ALA A 97 5.86 -43.68 -21.13
CA ALA A 97 4.69 -43.89 -21.95
C ALA A 97 4.90 -45.04 -22.94
N LEU A 98 3.84 -45.78 -23.21
CA LEU A 98 3.89 -46.98 -24.06
C LEU A 98 4.43 -46.65 -25.47
N ASN A 99 3.99 -45.54 -26.04
CA ASN A 99 4.44 -45.07 -27.35
C ASN A 99 5.94 -44.78 -27.40
N ALA A 100 6.52 -44.16 -26.37
CA ALA A 100 7.95 -43.91 -26.28
C ALA A 100 8.72 -45.24 -26.16
N LYS A 101 8.29 -46.14 -25.28
CA LYS A 101 8.91 -47.47 -25.12
C LYS A 101 8.84 -48.32 -26.38
N LEU A 102 7.72 -48.27 -27.10
CA LEU A 102 7.57 -48.94 -28.40
C LEU A 102 8.48 -48.29 -29.45
N GLY A 103 8.57 -46.96 -29.45
CA GLY A 103 9.48 -46.20 -30.30
C GLY A 103 10.95 -46.58 -30.07
N ASP A 104 11.39 -46.66 -28.81
CA ASP A 104 12.75 -47.06 -28.44
C ASP A 104 13.06 -48.49 -28.93
N ILE A 105 12.13 -49.43 -28.76
CA ILE A 105 12.28 -50.81 -29.25
C ILE A 105 12.39 -50.84 -30.78
N LEU A 106 11.64 -49.98 -31.48
CA LEU A 106 11.70 -49.88 -32.94
C LEU A 106 12.99 -49.23 -33.42
N ILE A 107 13.47 -48.17 -32.75
CA ILE A 107 14.74 -47.50 -33.07
C ILE A 107 15.91 -48.47 -32.84
N GLU A 108 15.97 -49.12 -31.69
CA GLU A 108 16.99 -50.13 -31.38
C GLU A 108 16.96 -51.29 -32.39
N SER A 109 15.79 -51.58 -32.98
CA SER A 109 15.66 -52.61 -34.01
C SER A 109 16.28 -52.22 -35.36
N VAL A 110 16.35 -50.92 -35.67
CA VAL A 110 16.93 -50.40 -36.91
C VAL A 110 18.47 -50.38 -36.85
N ASP A 111 19.04 -50.21 -35.65
CA ASP A 111 20.49 -50.18 -35.43
C ASP A 111 21.16 -51.57 -35.58
N SER A 112 20.40 -52.66 -35.64
CA SER A 112 20.93 -54.00 -35.89
C SER A 112 19.97 -54.87 -36.72
N PRO A 113 20.34 -55.33 -37.94
CA PRO A 113 19.44 -56.13 -38.79
C PRO A 113 19.03 -57.48 -38.17
N ALA A 114 19.80 -58.01 -37.20
CA ALA A 114 19.42 -59.21 -36.45
C ALA A 114 18.33 -58.95 -35.40
N SER A 115 18.18 -57.71 -34.94
CA SER A 115 17.25 -57.35 -33.87
C SER A 115 15.82 -57.11 -34.35
N LEU A 116 15.62 -56.77 -35.64
CA LEU A 116 14.32 -56.69 -36.32
C LEU A 116 13.50 -57.99 -36.23
N PHE A 117 14.14 -59.15 -36.39
CA PHE A 117 13.47 -60.45 -36.26
C PHE A 117 13.06 -60.77 -34.82
N SER A 118 13.64 -60.08 -33.84
CA SER A 118 13.35 -60.29 -32.42
C SER A 118 12.23 -59.38 -31.90
N VAL A 119 11.77 -58.37 -32.67
CA VAL A 119 10.76 -57.40 -32.23
C VAL A 119 9.43 -58.06 -31.81
N PRO A 120 8.84 -59.00 -32.57
CA PRO A 120 7.61 -59.68 -32.13
C PRO A 120 7.80 -60.50 -30.86
N ALA A 121 8.97 -61.13 -30.70
CA ALA A 121 9.32 -61.91 -29.52
C ALA A 121 9.55 -61.01 -28.28
N ARG A 122 10.18 -59.84 -28.45
CA ARG A 122 10.37 -58.83 -27.39
C ARG A 122 9.01 -58.26 -26.93
N LEU A 123 8.12 -57.91 -27.86
CA LEU A 123 6.77 -57.43 -27.55
C LEU A 123 5.94 -58.50 -26.82
N GLY A 124 5.96 -59.74 -27.30
CA GLY A 124 5.29 -60.85 -26.63
C GLY A 124 5.87 -61.19 -25.24
N ARG A 125 7.17 -60.92 -25.04
CA ARG A 125 7.84 -61.07 -23.74
C ARG A 125 7.41 -59.97 -22.77
N ILE A 126 7.36 -58.71 -23.20
CA ILE A 126 6.85 -57.59 -22.40
C ILE A 126 5.40 -57.84 -22.00
N TRP A 127 4.56 -58.30 -22.93
CA TRP A 127 3.15 -58.62 -22.65
C TRP A 127 2.98 -59.74 -21.61
N ARG A 128 3.74 -60.83 -21.73
CA ARG A 128 3.76 -61.91 -20.71
C ARG A 128 4.31 -61.43 -19.36
N GLN A 129 5.29 -60.53 -19.37
CA GLN A 129 5.90 -60.00 -18.15
C GLN A 129 5.02 -58.98 -17.44
N SER A 130 4.23 -58.18 -18.17
CA SER A 130 3.23 -57.29 -17.57
C SER A 130 2.14 -58.05 -16.79
N GLY A 131 1.87 -59.31 -17.14
CA GLY A 131 0.91 -60.17 -16.43
C GLY A 131 1.46 -60.87 -15.18
N ARG A 132 2.78 -60.88 -14.95
CA ARG A 132 3.38 -61.54 -13.77
C ARG A 132 3.29 -60.63 -12.54
N GLN A 133 2.36 -60.96 -11.63
CA GLN A 133 2.21 -60.26 -10.35
C GLN A 133 3.13 -60.77 -9.23
N VAL A 134 3.67 -61.99 -9.36
CA VAL A 134 4.51 -62.59 -8.31
C VAL A 134 6.00 -62.31 -8.58
N PRO A 135 6.73 -61.73 -7.62
CA PRO A 135 8.16 -61.47 -7.76
C PRO A 135 8.96 -62.77 -7.90
N PRO A 136 9.94 -62.85 -8.82
CA PRO A 136 10.77 -64.04 -9.02
C PRO A 136 11.56 -64.42 -7.77
N GLY A 137 11.82 -65.72 -7.57
CA GLY A 137 12.77 -66.19 -6.55
C GLY A 137 14.17 -65.61 -6.72
N ALA A 138 14.55 -65.24 -7.96
CA ALA A 138 15.79 -64.53 -8.26
C ALA A 138 15.90 -63.14 -7.60
N LEU A 139 14.80 -62.53 -7.15
CA LEU A 139 14.79 -61.29 -6.37
C LEU A 139 14.66 -61.53 -4.86
N GLY A 140 14.51 -62.78 -4.41
CA GLY A 140 14.20 -63.13 -3.02
C GLY A 140 12.70 -63.29 -2.74
N GLY A 141 11.88 -63.57 -3.76
CA GLY A 141 10.44 -63.82 -3.57
C GLY A 141 9.66 -62.58 -3.13
N LYS A 142 8.57 -62.78 -2.37
CA LYS A 142 7.61 -61.70 -2.00
C LYS A 142 8.22 -60.58 -1.16
N SER A 143 9.29 -60.87 -0.43
CA SER A 143 10.00 -59.96 0.46
C SER A 143 11.15 -59.20 -0.22
N PHE A 144 11.53 -59.59 -1.45
CA PHE A 144 12.69 -59.04 -2.15
C PHE A 144 14.02 -59.15 -1.35
N ASP A 145 14.18 -60.19 -0.54
CA ASP A 145 15.33 -60.34 0.38
C ASP A 145 16.69 -60.28 -0.33
N LYS A 146 16.77 -60.78 -1.57
CA LYS A 146 18.00 -60.75 -2.36
C LYS A 146 18.35 -59.33 -2.79
N VAL A 147 17.34 -58.49 -3.07
CA VAL A 147 17.56 -57.07 -3.40
C VAL A 147 18.12 -56.32 -2.20
N ILE A 148 17.57 -56.58 -1.01
CA ILE A 148 18.05 -55.99 0.25
C ILE A 148 19.49 -56.43 0.55
N ALA A 149 19.78 -57.73 0.42
CA ALA A 149 21.14 -58.25 0.60
C ALA A 149 22.14 -57.64 -0.39
N THR A 150 21.73 -57.45 -1.65
CA THR A 150 22.57 -56.85 -2.69
C THR A 150 22.83 -55.37 -2.41
N TYR A 151 21.84 -54.63 -1.92
CA TYR A 151 22.03 -53.25 -1.47
C TYR A 151 23.06 -53.16 -0.34
N ASN A 152 22.98 -54.07 0.63
CA ASN A 152 23.92 -54.09 1.75
C ASN A 152 25.37 -54.44 1.31
N GLN A 153 25.54 -55.10 0.16
CA GLN A 153 26.85 -55.49 -0.37
C GLN A 153 27.51 -54.41 -1.24
N GLY A 154 26.75 -53.59 -1.96
CA GLY A 154 27.30 -52.64 -2.93
C GLY A 154 26.41 -51.44 -3.28
N GLY A 155 25.42 -51.14 -2.44
CA GLY A 155 24.53 -50.01 -2.60
C GLY A 155 23.60 -50.12 -3.81
N PHE A 156 23.08 -48.98 -4.27
CA PHE A 156 22.11 -48.96 -5.36
C PHE A 156 22.65 -49.42 -6.72
N GLY A 157 23.95 -49.28 -6.99
CA GLY A 157 24.55 -49.69 -8.26
C GLY A 157 24.48 -51.19 -8.50
N GLU A 158 24.74 -52.00 -7.46
CA GLU A 158 24.62 -53.46 -7.56
C GLU A 158 23.15 -53.92 -7.61
N VAL A 159 22.26 -53.23 -6.90
CA VAL A 159 20.81 -53.47 -7.02
C VAL A 159 20.33 -53.21 -8.44
N GLU A 160 20.78 -52.12 -9.06
CA GLU A 160 20.42 -51.78 -10.44
C GLU A 160 20.95 -52.81 -11.44
N LYS A 161 22.19 -53.28 -11.27
CA LYS A 161 22.74 -54.40 -12.07
C LYS A 161 21.91 -55.67 -11.93
N LEU A 162 21.52 -56.03 -10.69
CA LEU A 162 20.66 -57.19 -10.44
C LEU A 162 19.28 -57.05 -11.12
N LEU A 163 18.65 -55.88 -10.98
CA LEU A 163 17.32 -55.60 -11.54
C LEU A 163 17.32 -55.52 -13.07
N ASN A 164 18.41 -55.06 -13.68
CA ASN A 164 18.58 -55.02 -15.14
C ASN A 164 18.98 -56.38 -15.72
N GLY A 165 19.77 -57.16 -14.97
CA GLY A 165 20.16 -58.52 -15.36
C GLY A 165 19.00 -59.52 -15.34
N ILE A 166 17.92 -59.21 -14.63
CA ILE A 166 16.70 -60.00 -14.59
C ILE A 166 15.65 -59.31 -15.47
N SER A 167 15.11 -60.00 -16.48
CA SER A 167 14.04 -59.43 -17.32
C SER A 167 12.70 -59.38 -16.58
N ILE A 168 12.48 -58.34 -15.78
CA ILE A 168 11.26 -58.06 -15.00
C ILE A 168 10.58 -56.76 -15.47
N SER A 169 9.29 -56.60 -15.15
CA SER A 169 8.54 -55.40 -15.52
C SER A 169 9.01 -54.17 -14.71
N PRO A 170 8.92 -52.95 -15.28
CA PRO A 170 9.26 -51.71 -14.56
C PRO A 170 8.47 -51.54 -13.25
N ALA A 171 7.20 -51.96 -13.24
CA ALA A 171 6.37 -51.97 -12.04
C ALA A 171 6.93 -52.89 -10.95
N MET A 172 7.52 -54.04 -11.32
CA MET A 172 8.16 -54.96 -10.37
C MET A 172 9.48 -54.40 -9.85
N GLN A 173 10.28 -53.75 -10.70
CA GLN A 173 11.49 -53.04 -10.28
C GLN A 173 11.15 -51.90 -9.31
N ALA A 174 10.12 -51.11 -9.61
CA ALA A 174 9.62 -50.07 -8.73
C ALA A 174 9.19 -50.63 -7.36
N ASN A 175 8.50 -51.78 -7.33
CA ASN A 175 8.15 -52.45 -6.07
C ASN A 175 9.37 -52.91 -5.28
N ALA A 176 10.42 -53.41 -5.95
CA ALA A 176 11.67 -53.78 -5.29
C ALA A 176 12.32 -52.57 -4.60
N TYR A 177 12.39 -51.43 -5.29
CA TYR A 177 12.87 -50.17 -4.70
C TYR A 177 11.94 -49.65 -3.59
N THR A 178 10.61 -49.82 -3.71
CA THR A 178 9.67 -49.47 -2.64
C THR A 178 9.95 -50.28 -1.36
N VAL A 179 10.18 -51.59 -1.50
CA VAL A 179 10.50 -52.47 -0.36
C VAL A 179 11.86 -52.11 0.22
N LEU A 180 12.85 -51.83 -0.63
CA LEU A 180 14.16 -51.39 -0.18
C LEU A 180 14.08 -50.07 0.62
N ALA A 181 13.35 -49.07 0.14
CA ALA A 181 13.18 -47.82 0.89
C ALA A 181 12.47 -48.05 2.24
N ARG A 182 11.53 -49.00 2.32
CA ARG A 182 10.87 -49.35 3.58
C ARG A 182 11.85 -49.93 4.60
N GLN A 183 12.79 -50.74 4.16
CA GLN A 183 13.85 -51.27 5.03
C GLN A 183 14.81 -50.17 5.50
N LEU A 184 15.10 -49.20 4.64
CA LEU A 184 16.03 -48.11 4.93
C LEU A 184 15.43 -47.00 5.82
N MET A 185 14.11 -47.02 6.09
CA MET A 185 13.43 -45.98 6.87
C MET A 185 14.06 -45.71 8.24
N SER A 186 14.60 -46.74 8.90
CA SER A 186 15.23 -46.63 10.22
C SER A 186 16.71 -46.22 10.17
N SER A 187 17.34 -46.25 8.99
CA SER A 187 18.79 -46.11 8.84
C SER A 187 19.20 -44.74 8.29
N ASP A 188 18.75 -44.41 7.07
CA ASP A 188 19.17 -43.19 6.38
C ASP A 188 18.03 -42.61 5.52
N ARG A 189 17.58 -41.41 5.88
CA ARG A 189 16.48 -40.71 5.21
C ARG A 189 16.82 -40.28 3.78
N ALA A 190 18.08 -39.95 3.49
CA ALA A 190 18.50 -39.56 2.14
C ALA A 190 18.43 -40.76 1.18
N GLN A 191 18.87 -41.93 1.63
CA GLN A 191 18.81 -43.18 0.86
C GLN A 191 17.36 -43.63 0.62
N VAL A 192 16.48 -43.41 1.60
CA VAL A 192 15.03 -43.68 1.44
C VAL A 192 14.43 -42.81 0.34
N VAL A 193 14.78 -41.52 0.30
CA VAL A 193 14.34 -40.61 -0.77
C VAL A 193 14.89 -41.06 -2.12
N GLU A 194 16.15 -41.46 -2.20
CA GLU A 194 16.74 -41.93 -3.45
C GLU A 194 16.07 -43.22 -3.96
N ALA A 195 15.82 -44.19 -3.08
CA ALA A 195 15.05 -45.39 -3.41
C ALA A 195 13.63 -45.04 -3.87
N ALA A 196 12.95 -44.10 -3.20
CA ALA A 196 11.63 -43.62 -3.60
C ALA A 196 11.63 -42.89 -4.94
N ARG A 197 12.66 -42.09 -5.24
CA ARG A 197 12.85 -41.42 -6.54
C ARG A 197 13.06 -42.44 -7.66
N ARG A 198 13.90 -43.46 -7.45
CA ARG A 198 14.12 -44.56 -8.40
C ARG A 198 12.83 -45.36 -8.63
N ALA A 199 12.07 -45.65 -7.58
CA ALA A 199 10.77 -46.31 -7.69
C ALA A 199 9.77 -45.49 -8.52
N HIS A 200 9.68 -44.19 -8.27
CA HIS A 200 8.83 -43.29 -9.06
C HIS A 200 9.29 -43.17 -10.52
N ALA A 201 10.61 -43.07 -10.77
CA ALA A 201 11.15 -42.97 -12.11
C ALA A 201 10.83 -44.19 -12.98
N LEU A 202 10.73 -45.38 -12.39
CA LEU A 202 10.43 -46.63 -13.08
C LEU A 202 8.93 -46.85 -13.31
N ASP A 203 8.07 -46.37 -12.41
CA ASP A 203 6.61 -46.47 -12.54
C ASP A 203 5.96 -45.17 -12.00
N PRO A 204 5.90 -44.10 -12.83
CA PRO A 204 5.44 -42.77 -12.44
C PRO A 204 3.92 -42.75 -12.29
N LYS A 205 3.46 -43.28 -11.14
CA LYS A 205 2.04 -43.33 -10.77
C LYS A 205 1.75 -42.35 -9.62
N PRO A 206 0.54 -41.78 -9.55
CA PRO A 206 0.16 -40.82 -8.51
C PRO A 206 0.44 -41.29 -7.08
N TYR A 207 0.15 -42.55 -6.74
CA TYR A 207 0.41 -43.04 -5.37
C TYR A 207 1.90 -43.14 -5.02
N ARG A 208 2.79 -43.35 -6.00
CA ARG A 208 4.25 -43.35 -5.77
C ARG A 208 4.78 -41.92 -5.67
N LEU A 209 4.20 -40.99 -6.41
CA LEU A 209 4.51 -39.56 -6.29
C LEU A 209 4.12 -39.04 -4.91
N LYS A 210 2.91 -39.39 -4.44
CA LYS A 210 2.43 -39.13 -3.08
C LYS A 210 3.41 -39.69 -2.03
N TRP A 211 3.81 -40.95 -2.21
CA TRP A 211 4.75 -41.58 -1.28
C TRP A 211 6.14 -40.93 -1.29
N LEU A 212 6.66 -40.57 -2.46
CA LEU A 212 7.92 -39.83 -2.60
C LEU A 212 7.86 -38.47 -1.90
N ALA A 213 6.75 -37.74 -2.03
CA ALA A 213 6.57 -36.46 -1.35
C ALA A 213 6.68 -36.59 0.17
N PHE A 214 6.06 -37.61 0.77
CA PHE A 214 6.20 -37.86 2.21
C PHE A 214 7.63 -38.19 2.63
N ARG A 215 8.38 -38.95 1.82
CA ARG A 215 9.80 -39.23 2.12
C ARG A 215 10.69 -37.99 1.98
N LEU A 216 10.41 -37.13 1.00
CA LEU A 216 11.11 -35.85 0.86
C LEU A 216 10.90 -34.96 2.08
N HIS A 217 9.67 -34.91 2.60
CA HIS A 217 9.35 -34.17 3.82
C HIS A 217 10.08 -34.73 5.06
N GLU A 218 10.07 -36.06 5.26
CA GLU A 218 10.80 -36.68 6.38
C GLU A 218 12.33 -36.43 6.32
N ALA A 219 12.88 -36.30 5.10
CA ALA A 219 14.28 -35.96 4.87
C ALA A 219 14.58 -34.44 4.99
N GLY A 220 13.57 -33.61 5.27
CA GLY A 220 13.72 -32.15 5.42
C GLY A 220 13.71 -31.35 4.12
N ASN A 221 13.41 -31.98 2.98
CA ASN A 221 13.30 -31.31 1.69
C ASN A 221 11.85 -30.85 1.45
N PHE A 222 11.43 -29.87 2.24
CA PHE A 222 10.03 -29.43 2.33
C PHE A 222 9.50 -28.82 1.03
N VAL A 223 10.32 -28.06 0.33
CA VAL A 223 9.90 -27.31 -0.87
C VAL A 223 9.63 -28.25 -2.04
N GLU A 224 10.52 -29.23 -2.28
CA GLU A 224 10.30 -30.26 -3.30
C GLU A 224 9.13 -31.17 -2.91
N ALA A 225 9.00 -31.53 -1.62
CA ALA A 225 7.88 -32.34 -1.14
C ALA A 225 6.52 -31.69 -1.42
N GLU A 226 6.37 -30.40 -1.13
CA GLU A 226 5.14 -29.65 -1.40
C GLU A 226 4.84 -29.57 -2.90
N ALA A 227 5.87 -29.28 -3.71
CA ALA A 227 5.74 -29.24 -5.16
C ALA A 227 5.25 -30.58 -5.75
N MET A 228 5.75 -31.71 -5.24
CA MET A 228 5.31 -33.04 -5.68
C MET A 228 3.87 -33.35 -5.27
N LEU A 229 3.38 -32.83 -4.14
CA LEU A 229 1.99 -32.96 -3.74
C LEU A 229 1.05 -32.11 -4.58
N ASP A 230 1.45 -30.89 -4.93
CA ASP A 230 0.63 -29.97 -5.74
C ASP A 230 0.47 -30.44 -7.20
N ILE A 231 1.32 -31.37 -7.66
CA ILE A 231 1.22 -31.99 -9.00
C ILE A 231 0.25 -33.18 -9.02
N LEU A 232 -0.08 -33.74 -7.86
CA LEU A 232 -0.94 -34.92 -7.81
C LEU A 232 -2.30 -34.64 -8.46
N PRO A 233 -2.83 -35.60 -9.24
CA PRO A 233 -4.20 -35.53 -9.73
C PRO A 233 -5.21 -35.32 -8.60
N SER A 234 -6.24 -34.51 -8.85
CA SER A 234 -7.25 -34.12 -7.85
C SER A 234 -8.12 -35.29 -7.36
N ASP A 235 -8.14 -36.42 -8.06
CA ASP A 235 -8.77 -37.68 -7.69
C ASP A 235 -7.92 -38.54 -6.74
N THR A 236 -6.69 -38.11 -6.43
CA THR A 236 -5.82 -38.82 -5.48
C THR A 236 -6.38 -38.71 -4.06
N GLN A 237 -6.86 -39.83 -3.51
CA GLN A 237 -7.40 -39.86 -2.16
C GLN A 237 -6.29 -39.82 -1.09
N PHE A 238 -6.56 -39.04 -0.04
CA PHE A 238 -5.78 -38.99 1.19
C PHE A 238 -6.62 -39.55 2.34
N SER A 239 -6.02 -40.40 3.18
CA SER A 239 -6.60 -40.73 4.50
C SER A 239 -6.60 -39.49 5.40
N ASP A 240 -7.46 -39.43 6.42
CA ASP A 240 -7.48 -38.34 7.41
C ASP A 240 -6.11 -38.08 8.04
N SER A 241 -5.35 -39.16 8.31
CA SER A 241 -3.98 -39.07 8.82
C SER A 241 -3.01 -38.48 7.80
N GLU A 242 -3.12 -38.87 6.53
CA GLU A 242 -2.31 -38.33 5.44
C GLU A 242 -2.67 -36.86 5.16
N ALA A 243 -3.94 -36.48 5.26
CA ALA A 243 -4.38 -35.10 5.07
C ALA A 243 -3.79 -34.17 6.14
N ARG A 244 -3.73 -34.62 7.40
CA ARG A 244 -3.02 -33.91 8.48
C ARG A 244 -1.52 -33.78 8.17
N GLN A 245 -0.90 -34.86 7.71
CA GLN A 245 0.52 -34.86 7.32
C GLN A 245 0.79 -33.90 6.14
N VAL A 246 -0.10 -33.83 5.15
CA VAL A 246 -0.02 -32.84 4.06
C VAL A 246 -0.14 -31.41 4.58
N GLY A 247 -1.06 -31.17 5.53
CA GLY A 247 -1.20 -29.87 6.20
C GLY A 247 0.09 -29.45 6.90
N GLN A 248 0.67 -30.34 7.69
CA GLN A 248 1.96 -30.12 8.35
C GLN A 248 3.08 -29.85 7.35
N LEU A 249 3.16 -30.65 6.28
CA LEU A 249 4.18 -30.50 5.24
C LEU A 249 4.08 -29.14 4.53
N ARG A 250 2.86 -28.70 4.18
CA ARG A 250 2.64 -27.37 3.57
C ARG A 250 3.02 -26.24 4.53
N TYR A 251 2.70 -26.40 5.82
CA TYR A 251 3.08 -25.45 6.85
C TYR A 251 4.61 -25.34 6.97
N GLU A 252 5.31 -26.47 7.11
CA GLU A 252 6.77 -26.53 7.22
C GLU A 252 7.46 -25.99 5.96
N ALA A 253 6.96 -26.33 4.77
CA ALA A 253 7.46 -25.81 3.50
C ALA A 253 7.30 -24.29 3.39
N LYS A 254 6.12 -23.75 3.75
CA LYS A 254 5.87 -22.31 3.78
C LYS A 254 6.83 -21.60 4.74
N HIS A 255 6.98 -22.11 5.95
CA HIS A 255 7.87 -21.51 6.94
C HIS A 255 9.34 -21.59 6.55
N SER A 256 9.78 -22.71 5.97
CA SER A 256 11.16 -22.86 5.47
C SER A 256 11.48 -21.82 4.40
N ARG A 257 10.62 -21.68 3.38
CA ARG A 257 10.81 -20.67 2.31
C ARG A 257 10.77 -19.25 2.83
N GLN A 258 9.85 -18.94 3.74
CA GLN A 258 9.78 -17.60 4.33
C GLN A 258 11.03 -17.28 5.14
N ARG A 259 11.59 -18.23 5.89
CA ARG A 259 12.86 -18.03 6.61
C ARG A 259 14.01 -17.79 5.63
N GLU A 260 14.14 -18.61 4.59
CA GLU A 260 15.17 -18.43 3.56
C GLU A 260 15.00 -17.10 2.80
N ALA A 261 13.77 -16.72 2.46
CA ALA A 261 13.48 -15.46 1.80
C ALA A 261 13.82 -14.25 2.67
N LYS A 262 13.53 -14.31 3.98
CA LYS A 262 13.90 -13.26 4.95
C LYS A 262 15.41 -13.15 5.12
N GLN A 263 16.11 -14.28 5.14
CA GLN A 263 17.58 -14.30 5.19
C GLN A 263 18.18 -13.69 3.91
N LYS A 264 17.70 -14.08 2.72
CA LYS A 264 18.21 -13.56 1.44
C LYS A 264 17.91 -12.07 1.21
N SER A 265 16.84 -11.54 1.78
CA SER A 265 16.42 -10.14 1.59
C SER A 265 17.00 -9.17 2.62
N ALA A 266 17.86 -9.63 3.54
CA ALA A 266 18.34 -8.86 4.69
C ALA A 266 17.18 -8.18 5.45
N PHE A 267 16.01 -8.83 5.47
CA PHE A 267 14.76 -8.26 5.95
C PHE A 267 14.85 -7.79 7.41
N THR A 268 15.51 -8.58 8.24
CA THR A 268 15.70 -8.28 9.66
C THR A 268 16.55 -7.03 9.88
N GLU A 269 17.58 -6.84 9.06
CA GLU A 269 18.46 -5.67 9.13
C GLU A 269 17.72 -4.41 8.70
N ARG A 270 17.02 -4.46 7.56
CA ARG A 270 16.21 -3.32 7.07
C ARG A 270 15.12 -2.94 8.07
N ARG A 271 14.44 -3.92 8.66
CA ARG A 271 13.41 -3.68 9.66
C ARG A 271 13.99 -3.01 10.92
N ALA A 272 15.15 -3.47 11.38
CA ALA A 272 15.85 -2.85 12.50
C ALA A 272 16.28 -1.40 12.16
N GLU A 273 16.77 -1.15 10.95
CA GLU A 273 17.09 0.20 10.49
C GLU A 273 15.86 1.11 10.47
N VAL A 274 14.73 0.66 9.92
CA VAL A 274 13.50 1.46 9.91
C VAL A 274 13.01 1.72 11.34
N GLU A 275 13.06 0.73 12.22
CA GLU A 275 12.68 0.88 13.62
C GLU A 275 13.58 1.89 14.34
N THR A 276 14.89 1.87 14.11
CA THR A 276 15.81 2.88 14.66
C THR A 276 15.48 4.28 14.14
N ARG A 277 15.18 4.43 12.84
CA ARG A 277 14.76 5.72 12.27
C ARG A 277 13.45 6.22 12.87
N LEU A 278 12.46 5.34 13.04
CA LEU A 278 11.19 5.70 13.68
C LEU A 278 11.39 6.12 15.14
N ASN A 279 12.30 5.45 15.87
CA ASN A 279 12.64 5.81 17.23
C ASN A 279 13.35 7.18 17.31
N ILE A 280 14.22 7.50 16.35
CA ILE A 280 14.83 8.84 16.24
C ILE A 280 13.75 9.89 15.96
N LEU A 281 12.89 9.67 14.96
CA LEU A 281 11.79 10.58 14.63
C LEU A 281 10.82 10.78 15.80
N ALA A 282 10.55 9.74 16.58
CA ALA A 282 9.73 9.84 17.78
C ALA A 282 10.38 10.74 18.84
N LYS A 283 11.69 10.59 19.07
CA LYS A 283 12.45 11.47 19.97
C LYS A 283 12.43 12.92 19.49
N GLU A 284 12.66 13.15 18.19
CA GLU A 284 12.59 14.50 17.60
C GLU A 284 11.19 15.10 17.77
N ARG A 285 10.12 14.33 17.56
CA ARG A 285 8.74 14.79 17.82
C ARG A 285 8.54 15.19 19.28
N ASP A 286 9.04 14.39 20.21
CA ASP A 286 8.94 14.67 21.64
C ASP A 286 9.69 15.95 22.03
N GLU A 287 10.87 16.15 21.47
CA GLU A 287 11.66 17.37 21.63
C GLU A 287 10.93 18.58 21.05
N GLN A 288 10.36 18.47 19.84
CA GLN A 288 9.56 19.54 19.24
C GLN A 288 8.33 19.89 20.08
N LEU A 289 7.66 18.92 20.68
CA LEU A 289 6.53 19.19 21.58
C LEU A 289 6.98 19.88 22.87
N LYS A 290 8.14 19.52 23.43
CA LYS A 290 8.71 20.22 24.60
C LYS A 290 9.04 21.67 24.26
N LEU A 291 9.72 21.91 23.14
CA LEU A 291 10.04 23.25 22.66
C LEU A 291 8.76 24.07 22.37
N ALA A 292 7.73 23.45 21.79
CA ALA A 292 6.45 24.12 21.57
C ALA A 292 5.75 24.48 22.89
N ALA A 293 5.79 23.60 23.90
CA ALA A 293 5.25 23.88 25.23
C ALA A 293 6.01 25.00 25.95
N GLU A 294 7.34 25.03 25.83
CA GLU A 294 8.19 26.10 26.36
C GLU A 294 7.86 27.45 25.70
N ARG A 295 7.82 27.49 24.36
CA ARG A 295 7.42 28.70 23.62
C ARG A 295 6.02 29.18 24.00
N LYS A 296 5.09 28.26 24.24
CA LYS A 296 3.74 28.61 24.71
C LYS A 296 3.78 29.28 26.08
N ARG A 297 4.57 28.76 27.02
CA ARG A 297 4.75 29.37 28.35
C ARG A 297 5.39 30.76 28.26
N GLU A 298 6.38 30.94 27.39
CA GLU A 298 7.00 32.25 27.14
C GLU A 298 5.98 33.25 26.59
N ILE A 299 5.15 32.85 25.63
CA ILE A 299 4.07 33.68 25.09
C ILE A 299 3.07 34.05 26.20
N GLU A 300 2.67 33.11 27.05
CA GLU A 300 1.77 33.39 28.17
C GLU A 300 2.38 34.37 29.17
N ALA A 301 3.68 34.24 29.48
CA ALA A 301 4.40 35.15 30.36
C ALA A 301 4.51 36.57 29.76
N LEU A 302 4.89 36.68 28.48
CA LEU A 302 4.93 37.96 27.77
C LEU A 302 3.55 38.62 27.69
N THR A 303 2.50 37.82 27.49
CA THR A 303 1.11 38.30 27.49
C THR A 303 0.72 38.89 28.84
N ARG A 304 1.10 38.23 29.95
CA ARG A 304 0.86 38.73 31.31
C ARG A 304 1.62 40.02 31.58
N LEU A 305 2.89 40.09 31.20
CA LEU A 305 3.70 41.31 31.34
C LEU A 305 3.11 42.47 30.54
N LYS A 306 2.65 42.21 29.31
CA LYS A 306 1.97 43.23 28.50
C LYS A 306 0.70 43.75 29.19
N ALA A 307 -0.13 42.86 29.73
CA ALA A 307 -1.33 43.25 30.47
C ALA A 307 -1.00 44.06 31.75
N GLN A 308 0.07 43.70 32.47
CA GLN A 308 0.54 44.47 33.61
C GLN A 308 0.98 45.88 33.20
N LEU A 309 1.79 46.00 32.14
CA LEU A 309 2.22 47.29 31.61
C LEU A 309 1.04 48.15 31.13
N GLU A 310 0.03 47.55 30.51
CA GLU A 310 -1.20 48.26 30.13
C GLU A 310 -1.99 48.74 31.36
N GLY A 311 -2.06 47.91 32.40
CA GLY A 311 -2.64 48.28 33.69
C GLY A 311 -1.90 49.44 34.36
N GLU A 312 -0.57 49.39 34.42
CA GLU A 312 0.27 50.47 34.94
C GLU A 312 0.12 51.76 34.13
N LYS A 313 0.07 51.68 32.80
CA LYS A 313 -0.20 52.82 31.93
C LYS A 313 -1.57 53.44 32.23
N ALA A 314 -2.61 52.62 32.44
CA ALA A 314 -3.94 53.12 32.81
C ALA A 314 -3.94 53.81 34.18
N VAL A 315 -3.23 53.26 35.17
CA VAL A 315 -3.07 53.89 36.49
C VAL A 315 -2.31 55.21 36.38
N LEU A 316 -1.23 55.27 35.59
CA LEU A 316 -0.49 56.50 35.35
C LEU A 316 -1.33 57.55 34.63
N ALA A 317 -2.13 57.15 33.63
CA ALA A 317 -3.07 58.05 32.96
C ALA A 317 -4.10 58.60 33.96
N GLY A 318 -4.68 57.75 34.82
CA GLY A 318 -5.59 58.20 35.88
C GLY A 318 -4.94 59.15 36.89
N ARG A 319 -3.65 58.96 37.22
CA ARG A 319 -2.88 59.90 38.06
C ARG A 319 -2.66 61.24 37.35
N GLN A 320 -2.37 61.23 36.05
CA GLN A 320 -2.23 62.45 35.25
C GLN A 320 -3.56 63.20 35.15
N ASP A 321 -4.68 62.51 34.93
CA ASP A 321 -6.01 63.11 34.92
C ASP A 321 -6.38 63.69 36.29
N GLY A 322 -6.05 62.98 37.37
CA GLY A 322 -6.21 63.49 38.74
C GLY A 322 -5.38 64.74 39.01
N ALA A 323 -4.11 64.74 38.60
CA ALA A 323 -3.23 65.90 38.69
C ALA A 323 -3.74 67.08 37.86
N ALA A 324 -4.30 66.83 36.66
CA ALA A 324 -4.89 67.86 35.81
C ALA A 324 -6.16 68.47 36.44
N LYS A 325 -7.02 67.64 37.07
CA LYS A 325 -8.19 68.12 37.81
C LYS A 325 -7.80 68.98 39.01
N LEU A 326 -6.85 68.52 39.81
CA LEU A 326 -6.32 69.31 40.93
C LEU A 326 -5.74 70.62 40.42
N ALA A 327 -4.92 70.61 39.36
CA ALA A 327 -4.37 71.82 38.77
C ALA A 327 -5.47 72.81 38.29
N ALA A 328 -6.57 72.30 37.73
CA ALA A 328 -7.72 73.12 37.36
C ALA A 328 -8.45 73.69 38.59
N GLU A 329 -8.57 72.93 39.68
CA GLU A 329 -9.13 73.40 40.95
C GLU A 329 -8.26 74.50 41.58
N TRP A 330 -6.94 74.28 41.68
CA TRP A 330 -5.99 75.30 42.11
C TRP A 330 -6.05 76.54 41.21
N GLY A 331 -6.20 76.38 39.89
CA GLY A 331 -6.40 77.48 38.96
C GLY A 331 -7.64 78.32 39.28
N ARG A 332 -8.79 77.67 39.51
CA ARG A 332 -10.04 78.35 39.92
C ARG A 332 -9.91 79.03 41.27
N GLU A 333 -9.26 78.40 42.23
CA GLU A 333 -9.04 78.98 43.56
C GLU A 333 -8.14 80.22 43.46
N ILE A 334 -7.07 80.16 42.67
CA ILE A 334 -6.22 81.33 42.38
C ILE A 334 -7.04 82.44 41.71
N GLU A 335 -7.92 82.13 40.76
CA GLU A 335 -8.79 83.13 40.12
C GLU A 335 -9.79 83.75 41.11
N ALA A 336 -10.41 82.93 41.97
CA ALA A 336 -11.30 83.41 43.02
C ALA A 336 -10.58 84.30 44.03
N LEU A 337 -9.36 83.93 44.42
CA LEU A 337 -8.50 84.74 45.28
C LEU A 337 -8.08 86.04 44.60
N LYS A 338 -7.78 86.03 43.29
CA LYS A 338 -7.53 87.26 42.52
C LYS A 338 -8.75 88.18 42.55
N TYR A 339 -9.95 87.65 42.31
CA TYR A 339 -11.18 88.44 42.35
C TYR A 339 -11.50 88.98 43.76
N ALA A 340 -11.29 88.17 44.80
CA ALA A 340 -11.45 88.61 46.17
C ALA A 340 -10.45 89.74 46.51
N ASN A 341 -9.20 89.63 46.04
CA ASN A 341 -8.19 90.65 46.27
C ASN A 341 -8.52 91.97 45.54
N THR A 342 -9.00 91.92 44.28
CA THR A 342 -9.44 93.14 43.59
C THR A 342 -10.62 93.80 44.28
N ARG A 343 -11.56 93.01 44.82
CA ARG A 343 -12.67 93.52 45.64
C ARG A 343 -12.20 94.12 46.96
N LEU A 344 -11.27 93.47 47.66
CA LEU A 344 -10.69 94.02 48.88
C LEU A 344 -9.91 95.31 48.60
N GLN A 345 -9.23 95.41 47.47
CA GLN A 345 -8.58 96.65 47.05
C GLN A 345 -9.59 97.76 46.79
N SER A 346 -10.72 97.49 46.12
CA SER A 346 -11.75 98.51 45.89
C SER A 346 -12.45 98.92 47.20
N GLU A 347 -12.75 97.97 48.10
CA GLU A 347 -13.28 98.25 49.43
C GLU A 347 -12.30 99.07 50.28
N LYS A 348 -11.00 98.77 50.21
CA LYS A 348 -9.96 99.56 50.87
C LYS A 348 -9.91 100.99 50.34
N MET A 349 -9.98 101.19 49.02
CA MET A 349 -10.03 102.52 48.42
C MET A 349 -11.28 103.29 48.86
N ALA A 350 -12.44 102.62 48.95
CA ALA A 350 -13.67 103.23 49.44
C ALA A 350 -13.57 103.61 50.93
N LEU A 351 -12.93 102.78 51.77
CA LEU A 351 -12.68 103.10 53.18
C LEU A 351 -11.71 104.26 53.35
N VAL A 352 -10.67 104.36 52.52
CA VAL A 352 -9.76 105.52 52.50
C VAL A 352 -10.54 106.79 52.15
N GLY A 353 -11.39 106.75 51.11
CA GLY A 353 -12.26 107.88 50.78
C GLY A 353 -13.18 108.29 51.94
N ARG A 354 -13.79 107.32 52.65
CA ARG A 354 -14.60 107.60 53.85
C ARG A 354 -13.78 108.19 55.01
N GLN A 355 -12.53 107.76 55.18
CA GLN A 355 -11.65 108.35 56.20
C GLN A 355 -11.25 109.78 55.86
N GLU A 356 -11.01 110.09 54.58
CA GLU A 356 -10.76 111.46 54.12
C GLU A 356 -12.00 112.36 54.32
N GLU A 357 -13.21 111.86 54.05
CA GLU A 357 -14.47 112.56 54.34
C GLU A 357 -14.66 112.79 55.85
N ALA A 358 -14.42 111.77 56.67
CA ALA A 358 -14.48 111.89 58.12
C ALA A 358 -13.43 112.88 58.67
N ALA A 359 -12.24 112.94 58.06
CA ALA A 359 -11.21 113.91 58.42
C ALA A 359 -11.63 115.34 58.08
N LYS A 360 -12.26 115.57 56.92
CA LYS A 360 -12.84 116.88 56.56
C LYS A 360 -13.93 117.32 57.53
N LEU A 361 -14.86 116.44 57.86
CA LEU A 361 -15.90 116.71 58.87
C LEU A 361 -15.29 117.00 60.26
N ALA A 362 -14.23 116.29 60.64
CA ALA A 362 -13.54 116.56 61.90
C ALA A 362 -12.80 117.91 61.91
N GLU A 363 -12.29 118.36 60.76
CA GLU A 363 -11.65 119.65 60.60
C GLU A 363 -12.68 120.80 60.61
N GLU A 364 -13.83 120.59 59.97
CA GLU A 364 -15.00 121.48 60.08
C GLU A 364 -15.45 121.62 61.54
N LEU A 365 -15.65 120.50 62.26
CA LEU A 365 -16.01 120.51 63.69
C LEU A 365 -14.91 121.17 64.55
N ARG A 366 -13.63 121.02 64.23
CA ARG A 366 -12.53 121.72 64.92
C ARG A 366 -12.62 123.23 64.72
N SER A 367 -12.87 123.68 63.49
CA SER A 367 -13.04 125.11 63.19
C SER A 367 -14.25 125.71 63.93
N GLU A 368 -15.32 124.93 64.08
CA GLU A 368 -16.53 125.32 64.80
C GLU A 368 -16.28 125.38 66.32
N ILE A 369 -15.50 124.44 66.87
CA ILE A 369 -15.04 124.46 68.27
C ILE A 369 -14.13 125.67 68.54
N GLU A 370 -13.22 126.01 67.62
CA GLU A 370 -12.37 127.21 67.75
C GLU A 370 -13.19 128.50 67.75
N ALA A 371 -14.24 128.60 66.92
CA ALA A 371 -15.17 129.72 66.95
C ALA A 371 -15.91 129.84 68.30
N LEU A 372 -16.34 128.71 68.88
CA LEU A 372 -16.97 128.68 70.21
C LEU A 372 -16.00 129.04 71.34
N LEU A 373 -14.71 128.67 71.23
CA LEU A 373 -13.68 129.06 72.18
C LEU A 373 -13.38 130.57 72.12
N GLN A 374 -13.38 131.18 70.94
CA GLN A 374 -13.25 132.64 70.80
C GLN A 374 -14.46 133.39 71.39
N ALA A 375 -15.68 132.86 71.22
CA ALA A 375 -16.88 133.42 71.85
C ALA A 375 -16.84 133.32 73.39
N LYS A 376 -16.30 132.23 73.94
CA LYS A 376 -16.12 132.06 75.39
C LYS A 376 -15.10 133.04 75.98
N ALA A 377 -13.99 133.30 75.27
CA ALA A 377 -12.98 134.27 75.68
C ALA A 377 -13.52 135.72 75.71
N GLN A 378 -14.50 136.05 74.85
CA GLN A 378 -15.18 137.35 74.88
C GLN A 378 -16.07 137.52 76.13
N GLY A 379 -16.75 136.46 76.57
CA GLY A 379 -17.57 136.47 77.80
C GLY A 379 -16.76 136.50 79.12
N GLU A 380 -15.54 135.96 79.13
CA GLU A 380 -14.65 136.02 80.31
C GLU A 380 -14.07 137.43 80.53
N ASN A 381 -13.85 138.22 79.46
CA ASN A 381 -13.40 139.61 79.53
C ASN A 381 -14.47 140.58 80.08
N GLU A 382 -15.76 140.28 79.90
CA GLU A 382 -16.87 141.05 80.49
C GLU A 382 -17.05 140.73 82.00
N ARG A 383 -16.65 139.53 82.44
CA ARG A 383 -16.76 139.08 83.83
C ARG A 383 -15.65 139.63 84.74
N THR A 384 -14.46 139.91 84.18
CA THR A 384 -13.33 140.55 84.90
C THR A 384 -13.51 142.06 85.14
N ALA A 385 -14.45 142.72 84.47
CA ALA A 385 -14.76 144.14 84.69
C ALA A 385 -15.66 144.39 85.93
N LEU A 386 -16.37 143.37 86.43
CA LEU A 386 -17.34 143.49 87.55
C LEU A 386 -16.79 143.05 88.92
N LEU A 387 -15.58 142.48 88.98
CA LEU A 387 -14.93 141.98 90.21
C LEU A 387 -13.97 143.00 90.88
N GLY A 388 -13.84 144.22 90.34
CA GLY A 388 -12.94 145.27 90.85
C GLY A 388 -13.53 146.23 91.90
N TRP A 389 -14.81 146.11 92.28
CA TRP A 389 -15.49 147.06 93.18
C TRP A 389 -15.88 146.51 94.57
N HIS A 390 -15.54 145.26 94.90
CA HIS A 390 -15.91 144.66 96.19
C HIS A 390 -14.75 144.06 97.02
N ASP A 391 -13.50 144.33 96.61
CA ASP A 391 -12.29 144.05 97.38
C ASP A 391 -11.68 145.31 98.03
N GLU A 392 -12.56 146.20 98.54
CA GLU A 392 -12.33 146.92 99.82
C GLU A 392 -12.85 146.07 100.98
N ALA A 393 -12.44 144.80 100.94
CA ALA A 393 -12.10 144.00 102.08
C ALA A 393 -11.62 144.89 103.24
N ALA A 394 -12.32 144.83 104.35
CA ALA A 394 -11.96 143.85 105.35
C ALA A 394 -10.46 143.95 105.70
N LYS A 395 -10.11 145.07 106.34
CA LYS A 395 -8.81 145.30 107.00
C LYS A 395 -8.87 145.42 108.52
N LEU A 396 -9.96 145.01 109.17
CA LEU A 396 -10.01 144.97 110.65
C LEU A 396 -10.45 143.61 111.19
N ALA A 397 -9.99 142.55 110.52
CA ALA A 397 -9.74 141.25 111.12
C ALA A 397 -8.25 141.17 111.51
N GLU A 398 -7.83 141.99 112.45
CA GLU A 398 -6.57 141.87 113.17
C GLU A 398 -6.68 142.85 114.34
N GLN A 399 -6.79 142.43 115.59
CA GLN A 399 -5.76 141.64 116.23
C GLN A 399 -6.29 141.03 117.52
N ARG A 400 -6.06 139.73 117.62
CA ARG A 400 -5.35 139.12 118.74
C ARG A 400 -6.09 139.23 120.08
N GLY A 401 -6.73 138.16 120.53
CA GLY A 401 -6.05 136.88 120.65
C GLY A 401 -4.92 137.02 121.65
N ARG A 402 -5.09 136.25 122.71
CA ARG A 402 -4.15 135.97 123.81
C ARG A 402 -4.35 136.89 125.00
N GLU A 403 -4.55 136.37 126.20
CA GLU A 403 -4.51 134.97 126.66
C GLU A 403 -4.91 135.00 128.13
N THR A 404 -4.78 133.84 128.77
CA THR A 404 -4.63 133.63 130.21
C THR A 404 -5.91 133.36 130.97
N GLU A 405 -6.31 132.10 130.85
CA GLU A 405 -6.35 131.18 131.99
C GLU A 405 -6.53 131.81 133.38
N ALA A 406 -7.57 131.24 133.98
CA ALA A 406 -7.52 130.69 135.32
C ALA A 406 -7.84 131.65 136.46
N LEU A 407 -8.92 131.24 137.09
CA LEU A 407 -9.11 131.28 138.52
C LEU A 407 -9.25 132.69 139.07
N LYS A 408 -10.50 133.07 139.29
CA LYS A 408 -11.02 132.81 140.62
C LYS A 408 -12.50 133.14 140.68
N GLN A 409 -13.19 132.17 141.26
CA GLN A 409 -14.34 132.38 142.12
C GLN A 409 -15.61 132.68 141.31
N ALA A 410 -16.54 131.74 141.18
CA ALA A 410 -17.32 131.17 142.29
C ALA A 410 -17.85 132.24 143.22
N LYS A 411 -19.10 132.09 143.64
CA LYS A 411 -19.76 132.95 144.62
C LYS A 411 -20.04 134.32 143.99
N VAL A 412 -21.19 134.53 143.42
CA VAL A 412 -22.45 134.75 144.15
C VAL A 412 -23.33 135.31 143.01
N GLN A 413 -24.48 134.76 142.64
CA GLN A 413 -25.70 134.55 143.39
C GLN A 413 -26.56 133.67 142.44
N LEU A 414 -27.15 132.54 142.83
CA LEU A 414 -28.25 132.43 143.80
C LEU A 414 -29.29 133.54 143.61
N GLU A 415 -30.06 133.42 142.53
CA GLU A 415 -31.51 133.71 142.42
C GLU A 415 -31.91 133.33 140.98
N GLY A 416 -32.88 132.47 140.68
CA GLY A 416 -33.93 131.92 141.51
C GLY A 416 -33.85 130.39 141.61
N GLU A 417 -33.66 129.94 142.85
CA GLU A 417 -34.34 128.73 143.33
C GLU A 417 -35.86 128.85 143.12
N LYS A 418 -36.53 127.68 143.15
CA LYS A 418 -37.84 127.46 143.79
C LYS A 418 -38.95 128.44 143.42
N THR A 419 -40.04 127.95 142.83
CA THR A 419 -40.97 127.04 143.52
C THR A 419 -41.65 126.13 142.49
N ALA A 420 -42.19 124.96 142.78
CA ALA A 420 -42.11 124.01 143.89
C ALA A 420 -42.98 122.82 143.43
N LEU A 421 -42.60 121.62 143.83
CA LEU A 421 -43.49 120.45 143.81
C LEU A 421 -44.68 120.66 144.76
N THR A 422 -45.89 120.44 144.25
CA THR A 422 -47.05 119.89 144.99
C THR A 422 -47.85 119.08 143.98
N GLY A 423 -48.23 117.82 144.18
CA GLY A 423 -48.08 116.93 145.31
C GLY A 423 -48.87 115.65 144.99
N ARG A 424 -48.17 114.52 145.06
CA ARG A 424 -48.71 113.19 145.43
C ARG A 424 -50.10 113.24 146.07
N HIS A 425 -51.13 112.72 145.38
CA HIS A 425 -52.28 112.02 146.00
C HIS A 425 -53.23 111.22 145.07
N GLU A 426 -52.78 110.54 144.00
CA GLU A 426 -53.68 109.62 143.23
C GLU A 426 -53.06 108.24 142.92
N GLU A 427 -52.10 107.79 143.73
CA GLU A 427 -51.55 106.41 143.70
C GLU A 427 -52.44 105.37 144.42
N ALA A 428 -53.59 105.77 144.97
CA ALA A 428 -54.51 104.85 145.65
C ALA A 428 -55.56 104.20 144.71
N GLU A 429 -55.78 104.69 143.49
CA GLU A 429 -56.81 104.15 142.57
C GLU A 429 -56.25 103.15 141.53
N LYS A 430 -54.94 103.21 141.25
CA LYS A 430 -54.28 102.35 140.24
C LYS A 430 -54.05 100.89 140.67
N LEU A 431 -54.20 100.57 141.96
CA LEU A 431 -53.96 99.20 142.46
C LEU A 431 -55.17 98.25 142.29
N ALA A 432 -56.38 98.80 142.04
CA ALA A 432 -57.60 97.99 141.89
C ALA A 432 -57.80 97.44 140.45
N GLU A 433 -57.35 98.16 139.41
CA GLU A 433 -57.47 97.68 138.02
C GLU A 433 -56.47 96.58 137.65
N HIS A 434 -55.30 96.57 138.28
CA HIS A 434 -54.25 95.58 137.99
C HIS A 434 -54.68 94.15 138.37
N ARG A 435 -55.44 93.98 139.47
CA ARG A 435 -55.93 92.66 139.92
C ARG A 435 -57.03 92.09 139.03
N LYS A 436 -57.72 92.90 138.22
CA LYS A 436 -58.74 92.43 137.28
C LYS A 436 -58.13 91.86 135.99
N HIS A 437 -57.05 92.47 135.50
CA HIS A 437 -56.35 92.05 134.29
C HIS A 437 -55.61 90.71 134.47
N GLU A 438 -55.15 90.40 135.69
CA GLU A 438 -54.40 89.17 135.98
C GLU A 438 -55.31 87.91 135.95
N ILE A 439 -56.58 88.05 136.31
CA ILE A 439 -57.57 86.95 136.25
C ILE A 439 -57.98 86.65 134.79
N GLU A 440 -58.09 87.67 133.95
CA GLU A 440 -58.42 87.51 132.52
C GLU A 440 -57.29 86.81 131.75
N ALA A 441 -56.03 87.11 132.08
CA ALA A 441 -54.85 86.51 131.46
C ALA A 441 -54.72 85.00 131.73
N LEU A 442 -55.01 84.54 132.95
CA LEU A 442 -54.98 83.12 133.29
C LEU A 442 -56.08 82.30 132.60
N LYS A 443 -57.21 82.94 132.26
CA LYS A 443 -58.31 82.29 131.54
C LYS A 443 -57.98 82.04 130.06
N GLN A 444 -57.24 82.96 129.43
CA GLN A 444 -56.75 82.80 128.05
C GLN A 444 -55.67 81.71 127.93
N ALA A 445 -54.77 81.61 128.91
CA ALA A 445 -53.71 80.60 128.90
C ALA A 445 -54.26 79.15 128.98
N LYS A 446 -55.34 78.91 129.73
CA LYS A 446 -55.98 77.58 129.81
C LYS A 446 -56.64 77.17 128.49
N ALA A 447 -57.26 78.11 127.79
CA ALA A 447 -57.88 77.85 126.49
C ALA A 447 -56.84 77.51 125.40
N GLN A 448 -55.66 78.14 125.45
CA GLN A 448 -54.56 77.84 124.52
C GLN A 448 -54.00 76.42 124.72
N LEU A 449 -53.83 75.98 125.97
CA LEU A 449 -53.35 74.62 126.27
C LEU A 449 -54.31 73.51 125.84
N GLU A 450 -55.63 73.72 125.92
CA GLU A 450 -56.60 72.75 125.38
C GLU A 450 -56.60 72.72 123.85
N GLY A 451 -56.36 73.86 123.19
CA GLY A 451 -56.17 73.94 121.74
C GLY A 451 -54.91 73.18 121.27
N GLU A 452 -53.79 73.31 121.97
CA GLU A 452 -52.55 72.60 121.61
C GLU A 452 -52.66 71.08 121.78
N LYS A 453 -53.40 70.62 122.79
CA LYS A 453 -53.59 69.19 123.04
C LYS A 453 -54.40 68.51 121.92
N THR A 454 -55.42 69.19 121.40
CA THR A 454 -56.23 68.68 120.27
C THR A 454 -55.48 68.71 118.95
N ALA A 455 -54.62 69.71 118.72
CA ALA A 455 -53.75 69.77 117.55
C ALA A 455 -52.68 68.66 117.54
N LEU A 456 -52.13 68.29 118.71
CA LEU A 456 -51.15 67.20 118.81
C LEU A 456 -51.78 65.82 118.56
N THR A 457 -53.02 65.60 118.99
CA THR A 457 -53.75 64.35 118.66
C THR A 457 -54.02 64.23 117.16
N GLY A 458 -54.40 65.32 116.48
CA GLY A 458 -54.59 65.30 115.02
C GLY A 458 -53.29 64.98 114.25
N ARG A 459 -52.16 65.53 114.68
CA ARG A 459 -50.84 65.24 114.06
C ARG A 459 -50.38 63.79 114.25
N GLN A 460 -50.71 63.17 115.39
CA GLN A 460 -50.40 61.75 115.64
C GLN A 460 -51.21 60.82 114.72
N GLU A 461 -52.48 61.15 114.46
CA GLU A 461 -53.33 60.38 113.54
C GLU A 461 -52.90 60.51 112.07
N GLU A 462 -52.49 61.71 111.62
CA GLU A 462 -51.94 61.90 110.28
C GLU A 462 -50.60 61.17 110.08
N ALA A 463 -49.73 61.18 111.08
CA ALA A 463 -48.47 60.43 111.04
C ALA A 463 -48.70 58.91 110.93
N ALA A 464 -49.74 58.39 111.59
CA ALA A 464 -50.11 56.97 111.52
C ALA A 464 -50.63 56.57 110.13
N LYS A 465 -51.46 57.39 109.48
CA LYS A 465 -51.97 57.13 108.12
C LYS A 465 -50.83 57.13 107.09
N LEU A 466 -49.91 58.09 107.17
CA LEU A 466 -48.77 58.19 106.26
C LEU A 466 -47.82 56.99 106.40
N ALA A 467 -47.71 56.40 107.60
CA ALA A 467 -46.92 55.20 107.84
C ALA A 467 -47.55 53.95 107.22
N GLU A 468 -48.89 53.82 107.28
CA GLU A 468 -49.60 52.72 106.58
C GLU A 468 -49.50 52.84 105.06
N ASP A 469 -49.65 54.05 104.51
CA ASP A 469 -49.56 54.26 103.06
C ASP A 469 -48.15 53.95 102.53
N ARG A 470 -47.09 54.37 103.24
CA ARG A 470 -45.71 54.00 102.90
C ARG A 470 -45.45 52.49 103.00
N LYS A 471 -46.08 51.80 103.95
CA LYS A 471 -45.96 50.34 104.07
C LYS A 471 -46.59 49.64 102.86
N ARG A 472 -47.76 50.09 102.41
CA ARG A 472 -48.42 49.58 101.19
C ARG A 472 -47.60 49.85 99.93
N GLU A 473 -46.98 51.02 99.81
CA GLU A 473 -46.13 51.39 98.67
C GLU A 473 -44.86 50.53 98.60
N ILE A 474 -44.20 50.28 99.74
CA ILE A 474 -43.05 49.38 99.82
C ILE A 474 -43.42 47.95 99.41
N GLU A 475 -44.60 47.48 99.82
CA GLU A 475 -45.07 46.12 99.50
C GLU A 475 -45.41 45.99 98.00
N ALA A 476 -46.03 47.01 97.40
CA ALA A 476 -46.26 47.09 95.96
C ALA A 476 -44.95 47.12 95.15
N LEU A 477 -43.96 47.91 95.59
CA LEU A 477 -42.64 47.96 94.95
C LEU A 477 -41.89 46.63 95.05
N LYS A 478 -42.05 45.90 96.16
CA LYS A 478 -41.45 44.57 96.34
C LYS A 478 -42.05 43.54 95.36
N GLN A 479 -43.36 43.58 95.14
CA GLN A 479 -44.03 42.72 94.16
C GLN A 479 -43.63 43.07 92.72
N ALA A 480 -43.58 44.36 92.37
CA ALA A 480 -43.14 44.82 91.06
C ALA A 480 -41.69 44.43 90.76
N LYS A 481 -40.79 44.51 91.76
CA LYS A 481 -39.40 44.05 91.61
C LYS A 481 -39.31 42.55 91.34
N ALA A 482 -40.09 41.74 92.06
CA ALA A 482 -40.13 40.30 91.84
C ALA A 482 -40.67 39.92 90.45
N GLN A 483 -41.69 40.64 89.96
CA GLN A 483 -42.21 40.45 88.60
C GLN A 483 -41.19 40.83 87.53
N LEU A 484 -40.50 41.96 87.69
CA LEU A 484 -39.44 42.38 86.77
C LEU A 484 -38.23 41.42 86.77
N GLU A 485 -37.86 40.86 87.92
CA GLU A 485 -36.83 39.82 87.98
C GLU A 485 -37.27 38.53 87.26
N GLY A 486 -38.53 38.12 87.44
CA GLY A 486 -39.12 37.00 86.69
C GLY A 486 -39.13 37.24 85.18
N GLU A 487 -39.60 38.40 84.73
CA GLU A 487 -39.63 38.77 83.30
C GLU A 487 -38.24 38.85 82.69
N LYS A 488 -37.24 39.36 83.43
CA LYS A 488 -35.83 39.36 82.98
C LYS A 488 -35.33 37.95 82.72
N THR A 489 -35.59 36.99 83.63
CA THR A 489 -35.16 35.60 83.43
C THR A 489 -35.88 34.90 82.26
N ALA A 490 -37.16 35.21 82.06
CA ALA A 490 -37.91 34.70 80.91
C ALA A 490 -37.42 35.29 79.58
N LEU A 491 -37.03 36.57 79.57
CA LEU A 491 -36.44 37.22 78.40
C LEU A 491 -35.05 36.68 78.08
N THR A 492 -34.20 36.43 79.09
CA THR A 492 -32.89 35.81 78.86
C THR A 492 -33.03 34.41 78.25
N TRP A 493 -33.96 33.60 78.76
CA TRP A 493 -34.26 32.29 78.19
C TRP A 493 -34.74 32.37 76.73
N ARG A 494 -35.67 33.29 76.43
CA ARG A 494 -36.16 33.50 75.05
C ARG A 494 -35.07 34.00 74.11
N GLN A 495 -34.14 34.84 74.57
CA GLN A 495 -33.00 35.30 73.78
C GLN A 495 -32.02 34.16 73.49
N GLU A 496 -31.75 33.29 74.47
CA GLU A 496 -30.91 32.10 74.28
C GLU A 496 -31.54 31.10 73.30
N GLU A 497 -32.86 30.87 73.39
CA GLU A 497 -33.59 29.99 72.48
C GLU A 497 -33.65 30.56 71.05
N ALA A 498 -33.86 31.87 70.91
CA ALA A 498 -33.79 32.55 69.62
C ALA A 498 -32.38 32.50 69.00
N ALA A 499 -31.33 32.59 69.83
CA ALA A 499 -29.94 32.47 69.38
C ALA A 499 -29.62 31.05 68.86
N LYS A 500 -30.08 30.01 69.57
CA LYS A 500 -29.93 28.61 69.12
C LYS A 500 -30.65 28.37 67.79
N LEU A 501 -31.89 28.83 67.67
CA LEU A 501 -32.67 28.69 66.44
C LEU A 501 -32.04 29.45 65.25
N ALA A 502 -31.40 30.60 65.51
CA ALA A 502 -30.67 31.35 64.50
C ALA A 502 -29.39 30.62 64.04
N GLU A 503 -28.70 29.96 64.95
CA GLU A 503 -27.52 29.14 64.64
C GLU A 503 -27.89 27.89 63.83
N ASP A 504 -28.96 27.21 64.19
CA ASP A 504 -29.48 26.05 63.45
C ASP A 504 -29.93 26.43 62.03
N ARG A 505 -30.65 27.55 61.88
CA ARG A 505 -31.01 28.08 60.55
C ARG A 505 -29.79 28.47 59.73
N LYS A 506 -28.74 29.00 60.36
CA LYS A 506 -27.48 29.33 59.67
C LYS A 506 -26.81 28.08 59.12
N ARG A 507 -26.77 27.00 59.91
CA ARG A 507 -26.24 25.69 59.49
C ARG A 507 -27.08 25.09 58.34
N GLU A 508 -28.40 25.20 58.40
CA GLU A 508 -29.30 24.73 57.34
C GLU A 508 -29.11 25.51 56.03
N ILE A 509 -28.99 26.84 56.11
CA ILE A 509 -28.68 27.68 54.95
C ILE A 509 -27.32 27.32 54.33
N GLU A 510 -26.33 27.02 55.16
CA GLU A 510 -24.99 26.65 54.71
C GLU A 510 -24.99 25.26 54.02
N ALA A 511 -25.72 24.30 54.57
CA ALA A 511 -25.96 23.01 53.92
C ALA A 511 -26.70 23.15 52.58
N LEU A 512 -27.74 23.99 52.51
CA LEU A 512 -28.47 24.26 51.28
C LEU A 512 -27.61 24.98 50.23
N LYS A 513 -26.70 25.88 50.65
CA LYS A 513 -25.73 26.51 49.75
C LYS A 513 -24.78 25.49 49.14
N GLN A 514 -24.25 24.55 49.96
CA GLN A 514 -23.38 23.49 49.47
C GLN A 514 -24.11 22.55 48.50
N ALA A 515 -25.35 22.16 48.82
CA ALA A 515 -26.17 21.33 47.94
C ALA A 515 -26.47 22.04 46.61
N LYS A 516 -26.74 23.35 46.63
CA LYS A 516 -26.94 24.12 45.40
C LYS A 516 -25.70 24.16 44.52
N VAL A 517 -24.50 24.34 45.10
CA VAL A 517 -23.23 24.31 44.36
C VAL A 517 -22.97 22.93 43.75
N GLN A 518 -23.28 21.85 44.47
CA GLN A 518 -23.18 20.48 43.94
C GLN A 518 -24.13 20.26 42.77
N LEU A 519 -25.39 20.68 42.87
CA LEU A 519 -26.37 20.57 41.79
C LEU A 519 -25.99 21.42 40.56
N GLU A 520 -25.43 22.62 40.76
CA GLU A 520 -24.89 23.43 39.66
C GLU A 520 -23.69 22.76 38.99
N GLY A 521 -22.82 22.10 39.77
CA GLY A 521 -21.72 21.27 39.28
C GLY A 521 -22.21 20.06 38.47
N GLU A 522 -23.21 19.33 38.96
CA GLU A 522 -23.80 18.20 38.25
C GLU A 522 -24.50 18.64 36.97
N LYS A 523 -25.20 19.78 36.99
CA LYS A 523 -25.84 20.35 35.79
C LYS A 523 -24.82 20.70 34.72
N THR A 524 -23.69 21.32 35.10
CA THR A 524 -22.61 21.65 34.16
C THR A 524 -21.90 20.41 33.60
N ALA A 525 -21.71 19.38 34.42
CA ALA A 525 -21.18 18.09 33.98
C ALA A 525 -22.15 17.37 33.02
N LEU A 526 -23.45 17.41 33.27
CA LEU A 526 -24.47 16.85 32.38
C LEU A 526 -24.54 17.60 31.04
N THR A 527 -24.45 18.92 31.04
CA THR A 527 -24.37 19.69 29.78
C THR A 527 -23.11 19.34 28.99
N GLY A 528 -21.96 19.20 29.66
CA GLY A 528 -20.72 18.76 29.00
C GLY A 528 -20.84 17.36 28.37
N ARG A 529 -21.46 16.40 29.08
CA ARG A 529 -21.74 15.05 28.54
C ARG A 529 -22.68 15.08 27.35
N GLN A 530 -23.68 15.96 27.34
CA GLN A 530 -24.58 16.12 26.19
C GLN A 530 -23.86 16.72 24.98
N GLU A 531 -22.97 17.68 25.18
CA GLU A 531 -22.13 18.24 24.11
C GLU A 531 -21.15 17.20 23.55
N GLU A 532 -20.52 16.38 24.41
CA GLU A 532 -19.67 15.27 23.97
C GLU A 532 -20.45 14.22 23.19
N ALA A 533 -21.65 13.84 23.65
CA ALA A 533 -22.53 12.92 22.94
C ALA A 533 -22.96 13.48 21.57
N ALA A 534 -23.20 14.79 21.47
CA ALA A 534 -23.53 15.46 20.21
C ALA A 534 -22.34 15.46 19.24
N LYS A 535 -21.12 15.72 19.71
CA LYS A 535 -19.88 15.64 18.90
C LYS A 535 -19.65 14.22 18.38
N LEU A 536 -19.79 13.21 19.25
CA LEU A 536 -19.67 11.80 18.86
C LEU A 536 -20.72 11.38 17.82
N ALA A 537 -21.93 11.90 17.90
CA ALA A 537 -22.97 11.66 16.91
C ALA A 537 -22.63 12.31 15.55
N GLU A 538 -22.04 13.51 15.57
CA GLU A 538 -21.59 14.19 14.36
C GLU A 538 -20.39 13.48 13.70
N ASP A 539 -19.43 13.03 14.50
CA ASP A 539 -18.27 12.27 14.01
C ASP A 539 -18.70 10.94 13.40
N ARG A 540 -19.62 10.20 14.04
CA ARG A 540 -20.22 8.98 13.47
C ARG A 540 -20.97 9.25 12.18
N LYS A 541 -21.65 10.39 12.06
CA LYS A 541 -22.34 10.77 10.81
C LYS A 541 -21.33 11.00 9.68
N ARG A 542 -20.22 11.69 9.97
CA ARG A 542 -19.12 11.89 9.01
C ARG A 542 -18.46 10.57 8.59
N GLU A 543 -18.27 9.64 9.53
CA GLU A 543 -17.73 8.31 9.26
C GLU A 543 -18.65 7.49 8.36
N ILE A 544 -19.97 7.50 8.62
CA ILE A 544 -20.96 6.86 7.75
C ILE A 544 -20.95 7.45 6.34
N GLU A 545 -20.78 8.77 6.23
CA GLU A 545 -20.75 9.46 4.94
C GLU A 545 -19.46 9.14 4.16
N ALA A 546 -18.32 9.06 4.84
CA ALA A 546 -17.06 8.60 4.27
C ALA A 546 -17.15 7.12 3.80
N LEU A 547 -17.77 6.25 4.59
CA LEU A 547 -17.99 4.85 4.21
C LEU A 547 -18.93 4.71 3.01
N LYS A 548 -19.95 5.57 2.90
CA LYS A 548 -20.81 5.62 1.70
C LYS A 548 -20.01 6.01 0.45
N GLN A 549 -19.15 7.01 0.55
CA GLN A 549 -18.31 7.43 -0.58
C GLN A 549 -17.31 6.34 -0.98
N ALA A 550 -16.66 5.70 0.00
CA ALA A 550 -15.75 4.57 -0.24
C ALA A 550 -16.46 3.39 -0.92
N LYS A 551 -17.72 3.09 -0.54
CA LYS A 551 -18.53 2.06 -1.20
C LYS A 551 -18.81 2.40 -2.68
N VAL A 552 -19.14 3.65 -2.98
CA VAL A 552 -19.36 4.10 -4.37
C VAL A 552 -18.06 4.00 -5.19
N GLN A 553 -16.91 4.35 -4.60
CA GLN A 553 -15.61 4.18 -5.25
C GLN A 553 -15.28 2.72 -5.53
N LEU A 554 -15.50 1.82 -4.57
CA LEU A 554 -15.31 0.38 -4.76
C LEU A 554 -16.24 -0.21 -5.82
N GLU A 555 -17.50 0.24 -5.88
CA GLU A 555 -18.42 -0.15 -6.95
C GLU A 555 -17.92 0.36 -8.32
N GLY A 556 -17.39 1.59 -8.39
CA GLY A 556 -16.74 2.14 -9.58
C GLY A 556 -15.50 1.34 -10.01
N GLU A 557 -14.59 1.06 -9.10
CA GLU A 557 -13.39 0.23 -9.36
C GLU A 557 -13.76 -1.18 -9.81
N LYS A 558 -14.81 -1.77 -9.24
CA LYS A 558 -15.32 -3.08 -9.66
C LYS A 558 -15.83 -3.03 -11.10
N THR A 559 -16.56 -1.98 -11.49
CA THR A 559 -17.01 -1.81 -12.88
C THR A 559 -15.85 -1.55 -13.85
N ALA A 560 -14.83 -0.81 -13.41
CA ALA A 560 -13.62 -0.62 -14.19
C ALA A 560 -12.90 -1.96 -14.39
N LEU A 561 -12.66 -2.72 -13.32
CA LEU A 561 -12.03 -4.05 -13.39
C LEU A 561 -12.78 -5.00 -14.32
N THR A 562 -14.12 -4.99 -14.31
CA THR A 562 -14.90 -5.78 -15.29
C THR A 562 -14.65 -5.32 -16.73
N GLY A 563 -14.54 -4.02 -16.98
CA GLY A 563 -14.16 -3.47 -18.29
C GLY A 563 -12.75 -3.87 -18.72
N TRP A 564 -11.76 -3.81 -17.82
CA TRP A 564 -10.39 -4.25 -18.08
C TRP A 564 -10.31 -5.76 -18.40
N GLN A 565 -11.13 -6.58 -17.72
CA GLN A 565 -11.21 -8.02 -18.01
C GLN A 565 -11.84 -8.29 -19.39
N GLU A 566 -12.86 -7.55 -19.79
CA GLU A 566 -13.46 -7.62 -21.12
C GLU A 566 -12.48 -7.17 -22.22
N GLU A 567 -11.73 -6.10 -22.00
CA GLU A 567 -10.68 -5.64 -22.92
C GLU A 567 -9.53 -6.65 -23.03
N ALA A 568 -9.09 -7.22 -21.92
CA ALA A 568 -8.08 -8.29 -21.91
C ALA A 568 -8.56 -9.53 -22.67
N ALA A 569 -9.85 -9.89 -22.55
CA ALA A 569 -10.45 -10.99 -23.30
C ALA A 569 -10.49 -10.71 -24.81
N LYS A 570 -10.86 -9.48 -25.23
CA LYS A 570 -10.84 -9.06 -26.64
C LYS A 570 -9.42 -9.10 -27.21
N LEU A 571 -8.43 -8.57 -26.48
CA LEU A 571 -7.04 -8.60 -26.91
C LEU A 571 -6.50 -10.04 -27.02
N ALA A 572 -6.94 -10.95 -26.14
CA ALA A 572 -6.57 -12.35 -26.20
C ALA A 572 -7.20 -13.06 -27.42
N GLU A 573 -8.44 -12.73 -27.79
CA GLU A 573 -9.06 -13.22 -29.03
C GLU A 573 -8.35 -12.69 -30.27
N ASP A 574 -8.01 -11.40 -30.30
CA ASP A 574 -7.31 -10.81 -31.45
C ASP A 574 -5.91 -11.40 -31.61
N ARG A 575 -5.17 -11.62 -30.52
CA ARG A 575 -3.88 -12.33 -30.56
C ARG A 575 -4.03 -13.79 -31.00
N LYS A 576 -5.11 -14.47 -30.63
CA LYS A 576 -5.38 -15.83 -31.14
C LYS A 576 -5.59 -15.82 -32.65
N ARG A 577 -6.37 -14.87 -33.17
CA ARG A 577 -6.60 -14.70 -34.62
C ARG A 577 -5.29 -14.38 -35.35
N GLU A 578 -4.45 -13.53 -34.78
CA GLU A 578 -3.14 -13.18 -35.35
C GLU A 578 -2.19 -14.38 -35.38
N ILE A 579 -2.11 -15.17 -34.30
CA ILE A 579 -1.34 -16.41 -34.26
C ILE A 579 -1.84 -17.41 -35.31
N GLU A 580 -3.16 -17.51 -35.50
CA GLU A 580 -3.76 -18.42 -36.47
C GLU A 580 -3.48 -17.98 -37.91
N ALA A 581 -3.55 -16.67 -38.19
CA ALA A 581 -3.13 -16.10 -39.46
C ALA A 581 -1.64 -16.33 -39.74
N LEU A 582 -0.77 -16.15 -38.74
CA LEU A 582 0.67 -16.41 -38.86
C LEU A 582 0.97 -17.90 -39.08
N LYS A 583 0.21 -18.81 -38.46
CA LYS A 583 0.32 -20.25 -38.73
C LYS A 583 -0.06 -20.58 -40.17
N GLN A 584 -1.15 -20.01 -40.68
CA GLN A 584 -1.56 -20.22 -42.07
C GLN A 584 -0.53 -19.65 -43.06
N ALA A 585 -0.01 -18.44 -42.81
CA ALA A 585 1.04 -17.83 -43.63
C ALA A 585 2.33 -18.66 -43.62
N LYS A 586 2.70 -19.24 -42.47
CA LYS A 586 3.85 -20.14 -42.37
C LYS A 586 3.66 -21.41 -43.21
N VAL A 587 2.49 -22.02 -43.15
CA VAL A 587 2.17 -23.20 -43.98
C VAL A 587 2.21 -22.86 -45.47
N GLN A 588 1.69 -21.69 -45.86
CA GLN A 588 1.78 -21.22 -47.24
C GLN A 588 3.23 -21.01 -47.69
N LEU A 589 4.06 -20.36 -46.86
CA LEU A 589 5.49 -20.16 -47.15
C LEU A 589 6.26 -21.49 -47.24
N GLU A 590 5.95 -22.47 -46.39
CA GLU A 590 6.53 -23.81 -46.49
C GLU A 590 6.08 -24.53 -47.76
N GLY A 591 4.82 -24.35 -48.17
CA GLY A 591 4.31 -24.84 -49.46
C GLY A 591 4.97 -24.18 -50.67
N GLU A 592 5.14 -22.86 -50.65
CA GLU A 592 5.84 -22.11 -51.71
C GLU A 592 7.31 -22.49 -51.78
N LYS A 593 7.97 -22.70 -50.64
CA LYS A 593 9.36 -23.14 -50.58
C LYS A 593 9.53 -24.52 -51.20
N THR A 594 8.63 -25.47 -50.91
CA THR A 594 8.66 -26.81 -51.51
C THR A 594 8.35 -26.78 -53.02
N ALA A 595 7.42 -25.92 -53.45
CA ALA A 595 7.15 -25.71 -54.87
C ALA A 595 8.34 -25.06 -55.61
N LEU A 596 9.04 -24.11 -55.00
CA LEU A 596 10.24 -23.48 -55.56
C LEU A 596 11.40 -24.47 -55.65
N THR A 597 11.62 -25.33 -54.65
CA THR A 597 12.61 -26.40 -54.74
C THR A 597 12.28 -27.38 -55.87
N GLY A 598 11.01 -27.76 -56.02
CA GLY A 598 10.57 -28.60 -57.14
C GLY A 598 10.83 -27.95 -58.50
N ARG A 599 10.50 -26.65 -58.66
CA ARG A 599 10.80 -25.89 -59.89
C ARG A 599 12.30 -25.78 -60.19
N GLN A 600 13.15 -25.66 -59.16
CA GLN A 600 14.59 -25.64 -59.34
C GLN A 600 15.13 -27.00 -59.79
N GLU A 601 14.62 -28.10 -59.25
CA GLU A 601 14.96 -29.45 -59.69
C GLU A 601 14.49 -29.71 -61.14
N GLU A 602 13.29 -29.27 -61.50
CA GLU A 602 12.79 -29.35 -62.88
C GLU A 602 13.62 -28.51 -63.84
N ALA A 603 13.99 -27.28 -63.46
CA ALA A 603 14.87 -26.43 -64.26
C ALA A 603 16.26 -27.05 -64.44
N ALA A 604 16.79 -27.72 -63.41
CA ALA A 604 18.06 -28.45 -63.49
C ALA A 604 17.98 -29.64 -64.45
N LYS A 605 16.91 -30.45 -64.38
CA LYS A 605 16.66 -31.55 -65.33
C LYS A 605 16.55 -31.05 -66.76
N LEU A 606 15.78 -29.98 -66.98
CA LEU A 606 15.59 -29.40 -68.30
C LEU A 606 16.88 -28.77 -68.86
N ALA A 607 17.76 -28.27 -68.00
CA ALA A 607 19.09 -27.80 -68.38
C ALA A 607 20.01 -28.96 -68.78
N GLU A 608 19.98 -30.09 -68.05
CA GLU A 608 20.71 -31.30 -68.43
C GLU A 608 20.21 -31.88 -69.76
N ASP A 609 18.90 -31.94 -69.96
CA ASP A 609 18.31 -32.44 -71.21
C ASP A 609 18.67 -31.53 -72.39
N ARG A 610 18.58 -30.20 -72.23
CA ARG A 610 19.06 -29.25 -73.24
C ARG A 610 20.56 -29.38 -73.52
N LYS A 611 21.37 -29.68 -72.50
CA LYS A 611 22.81 -29.92 -72.69
C LYS A 611 23.03 -31.18 -73.55
N ARG A 612 22.28 -32.26 -73.29
CA ARG A 612 22.31 -33.48 -74.12
C ARG A 612 21.84 -33.22 -75.54
N GLU A 613 20.77 -32.45 -75.74
CA GLU A 613 20.29 -32.05 -77.07
C GLU A 613 21.33 -31.23 -77.83
N ILE A 614 21.97 -30.25 -77.19
CA ILE A 614 23.05 -29.45 -77.79
C ILE A 614 24.22 -30.35 -78.20
N GLU A 615 24.57 -31.33 -77.38
CA GLU A 615 25.66 -32.28 -77.66
C GLU A 615 25.31 -33.20 -78.83
N ALA A 616 24.07 -33.70 -78.88
CA ALA A 616 23.55 -34.47 -80.01
C ALA A 616 23.51 -33.64 -81.30
N LEU A 617 23.05 -32.39 -81.24
CA LEU A 617 23.04 -31.47 -82.38
C LEU A 617 24.45 -31.12 -82.85
N LYS A 618 25.43 -30.99 -81.94
CA LYS A 618 26.84 -30.82 -82.32
C LYS A 618 27.36 -32.04 -83.07
N GLN A 619 27.07 -33.26 -82.60
CA GLN A 619 27.47 -34.49 -83.29
C GLN A 619 26.80 -34.62 -84.65
N ALA A 620 25.49 -34.36 -84.74
CA ALA A 620 24.75 -34.36 -86.01
C ALA A 620 25.30 -33.31 -86.99
N LYS A 621 25.68 -32.12 -86.51
CA LYS A 621 26.32 -31.10 -87.36
C LYS A 621 27.67 -31.57 -87.89
N VAL A 622 28.49 -32.22 -87.06
CA VAL A 622 29.78 -32.81 -87.49
C VAL A 622 29.55 -33.89 -88.54
N GLN A 623 28.56 -34.76 -88.34
CA GLN A 623 28.20 -35.80 -89.32
C GLN A 623 27.73 -35.18 -90.64
N LEU A 624 26.83 -34.20 -90.62
CA LEU A 624 26.37 -33.50 -91.82
C LEU A 624 27.50 -32.76 -92.54
N THR A 625 28.46 -32.16 -91.82
CA THR A 625 29.67 -31.59 -92.45
C THR A 625 30.56 -32.66 -93.07
N GLY A 626 30.65 -33.85 -92.48
CA GLY A 626 31.35 -35.01 -93.05
C GLY A 626 30.64 -35.55 -94.30
N GLU A 627 29.31 -35.65 -94.27
CA GLU A 627 28.52 -36.12 -95.40
C GLU A 627 28.52 -35.12 -96.56
N THR A 628 28.44 -33.81 -96.29
CA THR A 628 28.52 -32.79 -97.35
C THR A 628 29.89 -32.74 -98.00
N THR A 629 30.98 -32.90 -97.25
CA THR A 629 32.33 -32.99 -97.82
C THR A 629 32.50 -34.28 -98.64
N ALA A 630 31.97 -35.42 -98.18
CA ALA A 630 31.97 -36.66 -98.93
C ALA A 630 31.13 -36.59 -100.21
N LEU A 631 29.96 -35.92 -100.17
CA LEU A 631 29.11 -35.69 -101.34
C LEU A 631 29.78 -34.75 -102.35
N MET A 632 30.46 -33.69 -101.91
CA MET A 632 31.27 -32.85 -102.80
C MET A 632 32.36 -33.68 -103.50
N GLY A 633 33.09 -34.51 -102.75
CA GLY A 633 34.10 -35.41 -103.32
C GLY A 633 33.50 -36.35 -104.39
N ARG A 634 32.35 -36.96 -104.12
CA ARG A 634 31.64 -37.82 -105.09
C ARG A 634 31.16 -37.07 -106.33
N GLN A 635 30.70 -35.81 -106.18
CA GLN A 635 30.28 -34.98 -107.31
C GLN A 635 31.47 -34.57 -108.18
N GLU A 636 32.62 -34.25 -107.59
CA GLU A 636 33.86 -33.98 -108.33
C GLU A 636 34.35 -35.23 -109.08
N GLU A 637 34.30 -36.41 -108.47
CA GLU A 637 34.63 -37.67 -109.14
C GLU A 637 33.66 -37.99 -110.28
N ALA A 638 32.36 -37.79 -110.08
CA ALA A 638 31.35 -37.97 -111.12
C ALA A 638 31.56 -36.99 -112.29
N ALA A 639 31.93 -35.73 -112.01
CA ALA A 639 32.26 -34.75 -113.04
C ALA A 639 33.50 -35.16 -113.85
N LYS A 640 34.56 -35.66 -113.19
CA LYS A 640 35.77 -36.17 -113.87
C LYS A 640 35.45 -37.39 -114.75
N LEU A 641 34.64 -38.32 -114.26
CA LEU A 641 34.18 -39.48 -115.02
C LEU A 641 33.31 -39.08 -116.22
N ALA A 642 32.44 -38.09 -116.06
CA ALA A 642 31.62 -37.57 -117.15
C ALA A 642 32.47 -36.90 -118.23
N GLU A 643 33.50 -36.15 -117.84
CA GLU A 643 34.44 -35.53 -118.78
C GLU A 643 35.26 -36.59 -119.54
N GLN A 644 35.74 -37.62 -118.84
CA GLN A 644 36.43 -38.76 -119.48
C GLN A 644 35.53 -39.48 -120.48
N ARG A 645 34.29 -39.80 -120.10
CA ARG A 645 33.31 -40.42 -121.01
C ARG A 645 32.98 -39.52 -122.20
N GLY A 646 32.90 -38.20 -121.99
CA GLY A 646 32.72 -37.23 -123.06
C GLY A 646 33.86 -37.31 -124.10
N ARG A 647 35.11 -37.36 -123.64
CA ARG A 647 36.28 -37.51 -124.51
C ARG A 647 36.30 -38.86 -125.23
N GLU A 648 35.92 -39.95 -124.57
CA GLU A 648 35.81 -41.29 -125.18
C GLU A 648 34.72 -41.34 -126.27
N ILE A 649 33.55 -40.74 -126.01
CA ILE A 649 32.46 -40.67 -127.00
C ILE A 649 32.89 -39.88 -128.23
N GLU A 650 33.61 -38.77 -128.04
CA GLU A 650 34.13 -37.95 -129.14
C GLU A 650 35.14 -38.75 -129.99
N ALA A 651 36.06 -39.47 -129.35
CA ALA A 651 37.02 -40.35 -130.02
C ALA A 651 36.34 -41.50 -130.78
N LEU A 652 35.31 -42.13 -130.18
CA LEU A 652 34.53 -43.18 -130.83
C LEU A 652 33.72 -42.66 -132.02
N LYS A 653 33.19 -41.42 -131.95
CA LYS A 653 32.54 -40.77 -133.10
C LYS A 653 33.51 -40.58 -134.25
N GLN A 654 34.73 -40.10 -133.98
CA GLN A 654 35.76 -39.93 -135.01
C GLN A 654 36.19 -41.27 -135.62
N ALA A 655 36.41 -42.30 -134.79
CA ALA A 655 36.76 -43.63 -135.26
C ALA A 655 35.64 -44.27 -136.11
N LYS A 656 34.37 -44.09 -135.73
CA LYS A 656 33.23 -44.57 -136.51
C LYS A 656 33.14 -43.89 -137.88
N ALA A 657 33.35 -42.57 -137.94
CA ALA A 657 33.38 -41.84 -139.21
C ALA A 657 34.52 -42.32 -140.14
N GLN A 658 35.69 -42.63 -139.57
CA GLN A 658 36.80 -43.22 -140.34
C GLN A 658 36.45 -44.62 -140.87
N LEU A 659 35.90 -45.48 -140.02
CA LEU A 659 35.47 -46.83 -140.42
C LEU A 659 34.38 -46.83 -141.49
N ASP A 660 33.40 -45.92 -141.42
CA ASP A 660 32.38 -45.81 -142.46
C ASP A 660 32.99 -45.31 -143.78
N GLY A 661 33.97 -44.41 -143.71
CA GLY A 661 34.81 -44.04 -144.86
C GLY A 661 35.53 -45.25 -145.49
N GLU A 662 36.20 -46.06 -144.67
CA GLU A 662 36.92 -47.27 -145.14
C GLU A 662 35.97 -48.33 -145.72
N LYS A 663 34.79 -48.53 -145.13
CA LYS A 663 33.78 -49.47 -145.65
C LYS A 663 33.31 -49.07 -147.05
N THR A 664 33.07 -47.77 -147.30
CA THR A 664 32.67 -47.31 -148.64
C THR A 664 33.78 -47.53 -149.67
N ALA A 665 35.06 -47.40 -149.27
CA ALA A 665 36.19 -47.70 -150.13
C ALA A 665 36.34 -49.22 -150.41
N LEU A 666 36.14 -50.06 -149.39
CA LEU A 666 36.18 -51.53 -149.52
C LEU A 666 35.02 -52.07 -150.39
N ALA A 667 33.83 -51.49 -150.28
CA ALA A 667 32.68 -51.86 -151.11
C ALA A 667 32.96 -51.63 -152.61
N LYS A 668 33.59 -50.50 -152.96
CA LYS A 668 34.02 -50.24 -154.35
C LYS A 668 35.05 -51.27 -154.84
N ARG A 669 36.02 -51.64 -154.00
CA ARG A 669 37.02 -52.68 -154.34
C ARG A 669 36.40 -54.06 -154.54
N GLN A 670 35.40 -54.42 -153.75
CA GLN A 670 34.67 -55.70 -153.88
C GLN A 670 33.85 -55.76 -155.17
N GLU A 671 33.21 -54.65 -155.58
CA GLU A 671 32.45 -54.59 -156.83
C GLU A 671 33.35 -54.72 -158.08
N GLU A 672 34.56 -54.16 -158.03
CA GLU A 672 35.59 -54.34 -159.06
C GLU A 672 36.10 -55.79 -159.11
N ALA A 673 36.34 -56.43 -157.95
CA ALA A 673 36.77 -57.81 -157.86
C ALA A 673 35.70 -58.80 -158.37
N ALA A 674 34.42 -58.53 -158.10
CA ALA A 674 33.30 -59.35 -158.58
C ALA A 674 33.21 -59.34 -160.12
N LYS A 675 33.37 -58.18 -160.77
CA LYS A 675 33.38 -58.06 -162.24
C LYS A 675 34.52 -58.86 -162.87
N LEU A 676 35.69 -58.88 -162.23
CA LEU A 676 36.85 -59.64 -162.70
C LEU A 676 36.66 -61.16 -162.54
N ALA A 677 35.99 -61.60 -161.46
CA ALA A 677 35.68 -62.99 -161.21
C ALA A 677 34.62 -63.55 -162.19
N GLU A 678 33.65 -62.73 -162.58
CA GLU A 678 32.60 -63.10 -163.54
C GLU A 678 33.19 -63.32 -164.96
N GLN A 679 34.21 -62.55 -165.34
CA GLN A 679 34.99 -62.81 -166.55
C GLN A 679 35.73 -64.15 -166.51
N ARG A 680 36.42 -64.45 -165.40
CA ARG A 680 37.15 -65.73 -165.25
C ARG A 680 36.23 -66.95 -165.29
N LEU A 681 35.00 -66.84 -164.80
CA LEU A 681 34.02 -67.94 -164.84
C LEU A 681 33.58 -68.28 -166.27
N LYS A 682 33.45 -67.28 -167.16
CA LYS A 682 33.15 -67.52 -168.58
C LYS A 682 34.28 -68.28 -169.27
N ASP A 683 35.52 -67.87 -169.05
CA ASP A 683 36.70 -68.54 -169.64
C ASP A 683 36.83 -70.00 -169.18
N ILE A 684 36.51 -70.29 -167.91
CA ILE A 684 36.52 -71.66 -167.36
C ILE A 684 35.43 -72.54 -168.00
N HIS A 685 34.26 -71.98 -168.28
CA HIS A 685 33.15 -72.73 -168.88
C HIS A 685 33.48 -73.18 -170.32
N ASP A 686 34.08 -72.29 -171.11
CA ASP A 686 34.51 -72.60 -172.48
C ASP A 686 35.61 -73.67 -172.51
N LEU A 687 36.55 -73.63 -171.55
CA LEU A 687 37.58 -74.67 -171.37
C LEU A 687 36.99 -76.03 -170.96
N GLN A 688 35.91 -76.04 -170.17
CA GLN A 688 35.23 -77.28 -169.76
C GLN A 688 34.53 -77.99 -170.93
N GLN A 689 33.92 -77.26 -171.86
CA GLN A 689 33.34 -77.86 -173.06
C GLN A 689 34.39 -78.50 -173.97
N GLN A 690 35.58 -77.89 -174.10
CA GLN A 690 36.67 -78.47 -174.89
C GLN A 690 37.25 -79.77 -174.27
N LEU A 691 37.20 -79.89 -172.95
CA LEU A 691 37.61 -81.13 -172.27
C LEU A 691 36.58 -82.27 -172.43
N GLN A 692 35.29 -81.93 -172.52
CA GLN A 692 34.25 -82.95 -172.72
C GLN A 692 34.27 -83.53 -174.14
N SER A 693 34.58 -82.73 -175.17
CA SER A 693 34.74 -83.28 -176.52
C SER A 693 35.95 -84.21 -176.62
N ARG A 694 37.10 -83.84 -176.04
CA ARG A 694 38.28 -84.73 -176.00
C ARG A 694 38.04 -86.05 -175.28
N ARG A 695 37.28 -86.04 -174.18
CA ARG A 695 36.95 -87.27 -173.45
C ARG A 695 36.06 -88.22 -174.22
N ALA A 696 35.23 -87.73 -175.15
CA ALA A 696 34.43 -88.57 -176.02
C ALA A 696 35.31 -89.28 -177.07
N ASP A 697 36.29 -88.57 -177.64
CA ASP A 697 37.23 -89.13 -178.61
C ASP A 697 38.14 -90.20 -177.98
N ASP A 698 38.60 -90.00 -176.74
CA ASP A 698 39.43 -90.96 -176.02
C ASP A 698 38.66 -92.25 -175.66
N ALA A 699 37.35 -92.16 -175.39
CA ALA A 699 36.51 -93.32 -175.11
C ALA A 699 36.33 -94.24 -176.33
N ASP A 700 36.20 -93.65 -177.53
CA ASP A 700 36.12 -94.41 -178.79
C ASP A 700 37.44 -95.11 -179.14
N LEU A 701 38.57 -94.54 -178.72
CA LEU A 701 39.90 -95.11 -178.93
C LEU A 701 40.17 -96.28 -177.97
N ALA A 702 39.71 -96.17 -176.72
CA ALA A 702 39.80 -97.23 -175.73
C ALA A 702 38.95 -98.47 -176.12
N ALA A 703 37.75 -98.27 -176.68
CA ALA A 703 36.90 -99.35 -177.15
C ALA A 703 37.54 -100.17 -178.29
N ARG A 704 38.30 -99.52 -179.18
CA ARG A 704 39.06 -100.20 -180.24
C ARG A 704 40.26 -100.99 -179.73
N GLN A 705 40.87 -100.56 -178.61
CA GLN A 705 42.01 -101.25 -178.00
C GLN A 705 41.60 -102.51 -177.23
N GLN A 706 40.44 -102.51 -176.55
CA GLN A 706 39.95 -103.69 -175.83
C GLN A 706 39.62 -104.85 -176.76
N LEU A 707 39.05 -104.57 -177.94
CA LEU A 707 38.69 -105.61 -178.91
C LEU A 707 39.93 -106.31 -179.52
N ILE A 708 41.07 -105.60 -179.60
CA ILE A 708 42.36 -106.17 -180.01
C ILE A 708 42.99 -107.01 -178.88
N GLN A 709 42.83 -106.60 -177.63
CA GLN A 709 43.33 -107.36 -176.48
C GLN A 709 42.58 -108.68 -176.28
N GLU A 710 41.27 -108.72 -176.52
CA GLU A 710 40.50 -109.97 -176.45
C GLU A 710 40.94 -110.99 -177.52
N GLU A 711 41.32 -110.54 -178.71
CA GLU A 711 41.89 -111.42 -179.74
C GLU A 711 43.32 -111.90 -179.38
N MET A 712 44.11 -111.14 -178.61
CA MET A 712 45.41 -111.62 -178.08
C MET A 712 45.26 -112.67 -176.98
N VAL A 713 44.29 -112.51 -176.08
CA VAL A 713 44.06 -113.49 -175.00
C VAL A 713 43.56 -114.83 -175.56
N ARG A 714 42.86 -114.80 -176.70
CA ARG A 714 42.54 -115.99 -177.51
C ARG A 714 43.78 -116.76 -178.00
N ALA A 715 44.91 -116.08 -178.19
CA ALA A 715 46.14 -116.70 -178.73
C ALA A 715 47.07 -117.26 -177.62
N GLU A 716 47.13 -116.64 -176.45
CA GLU A 716 48.00 -117.10 -175.35
C GLU A 716 47.49 -118.38 -174.67
N ALA A 717 46.18 -118.53 -174.50
CA ALA A 717 45.63 -119.75 -173.91
C ALA A 717 45.83 -121.00 -174.79
N GLN A 718 46.07 -120.83 -176.10
CA GLN A 718 46.43 -121.93 -177.00
C GLN A 718 47.91 -122.34 -176.89
N LEU A 719 48.78 -121.51 -176.30
CA LEU A 719 50.21 -121.79 -176.12
C LEU A 719 50.53 -122.46 -174.77
N ASP A 720 49.79 -122.16 -173.70
CA ASP A 720 49.99 -122.80 -172.39
C ASP A 720 49.38 -124.20 -172.28
N LEU A 721 48.57 -124.61 -173.27
CA LEU A 721 48.20 -126.00 -173.52
C LEU A 721 49.42 -126.89 -173.87
N ILE A 722 50.58 -126.32 -174.23
CA ILE A 722 51.68 -127.07 -174.86
C ILE A 722 52.94 -127.16 -174.00
N LYS A 723 53.10 -126.34 -172.93
CA LYS A 723 54.42 -126.06 -172.33
C LYS A 723 54.71 -126.58 -170.92
N ASP A 724 53.73 -127.06 -170.17
CA ASP A 724 53.91 -127.80 -168.90
C ASP A 724 53.28 -129.21 -169.05
N MET A 725 53.55 -129.94 -170.13
CA MET A 725 54.82 -130.66 -170.33
C MET A 725 55.32 -131.39 -169.08
N LEU A 726 55.30 -132.72 -169.09
CA LEU A 726 56.24 -133.57 -169.85
C LEU A 726 57.68 -133.62 -169.29
N LEU A 727 58.05 -132.96 -168.19
CA LEU A 727 59.41 -133.03 -167.63
C LEU A 727 59.43 -132.93 -166.08
N ARG A 728 59.94 -133.84 -165.24
CA ARG A 728 60.51 -135.20 -165.34
C ARG A 728 60.93 -135.64 -163.92
N GLU A 729 60.70 -136.91 -163.58
CA GLU A 729 61.43 -137.78 -162.61
C GLU A 729 61.45 -137.56 -161.07
N PRO A 730 61.69 -138.66 -160.29
CA PRO A 730 61.74 -138.68 -158.83
C PRO A 730 63.17 -138.59 -158.26
N GLY A 731 63.31 -137.89 -157.12
CA GLY A 731 64.43 -138.01 -156.18
C GLY A 731 65.11 -136.69 -155.82
N LEU A 732 65.10 -136.37 -154.51
CA LEU A 732 65.67 -135.20 -153.77
C LEU A 732 64.89 -133.88 -153.82
#